data_AF-A0A959K1W0-F1
#
_entry.id   AF-A0A959K1W0-F1
#
_cell.length_a   1.000
_cell.length_b   1.000
_cell.length_c   1.000
_cell.angle_alpha   90.00
_cell.angle_beta   90.00
_cell.angle_gamma   90.00
#
_symmetry.space_group_name_H-M   'P 1'
#
loop_
_entity.id
_entity.type
_entity.pdbx_description
1 polymer ?
#
loop_
_entity_poly.entity_id
_entity_poly.type
_entity_poly.pdbx_seq_one_letter_code
_entity_poly.pdbx_strand_id
1 'polypeptide(L)'
;MEEASMHYPARKKGIYSTYSAGCITIYDQDDKRTVLNHSATIIWQLSDGTKEVEEIINDIKDLFPESSNLDKEVLREDVFYLVDNGLLIISDEPSISENLLSICFLNFWNGFEVRKSYLLSLFLEMGTPVIVNYPDQCDILIYYQTISPLHVSAISRPSLIGIFHKLEDMEAAPFEIALTTFHSTRPECISLPLYFLNSTISELSSSRKNDLSSIARKIINGLNRSVREDDINHSLNVPEIRENKRANQRPVRLTIGMAVYDDYDGVFFTIQAIRLYHQEVLNQLSFLILDNHPQSAHGKQTQKFIGKLKNARYIPFEEYSSTSIKDILFREAETDFVLCIDSHVLLENGSIRRLLDYFKKHPDTNNLYQGPLVYDDLKHYSSSMNPEWRGGMYGTWKTDKEAKSADAEPFEIHMQGTGLMACRKEAWPGFNPRFRGFGGEEGYIHEKFKQAGSKTICLPFLRWIHRFGRPDGPKYRNDWRDRIRNYYIGFRELNWDCSPIDAHFTELLGIQKFNSIRQEILIELENPFLYFDAIFFITDNMEDKVEQVFRSLGILPLIRFISSDGHLNSIRELCQMALKYKYRQILVFRDKRLICAALTDHLYKLLEYIQTNRWRKIYIGNAEKGEITSTLYDDSTIKFDHSHKESSIVAVHHSQYVLELKQEKNTLSLP
;
A
#
# COMPACT_ATOMS: atom_id res chain seq x y z
N MET A 1 -56.52 -9.52 9.59
CA MET A 1 -55.12 -9.88 9.83
C MET A 1 -54.45 -9.84 8.47
N GLU A 2 -53.90 -8.68 8.11
CA GLU A 2 -53.09 -8.54 6.89
C GLU A 2 -51.69 -9.06 7.22
N GLU A 3 -51.27 -10.14 6.56
CA GLU A 3 -49.88 -10.59 6.61
C GLU A 3 -48.98 -9.46 6.09
N ALA A 4 -48.01 -9.05 6.90
CA ALA A 4 -47.04 -8.04 6.53
C ALA A 4 -46.26 -8.51 5.30
N SER A 5 -46.42 -7.84 4.16
CA SER A 5 -45.65 -8.12 2.96
C SER A 5 -44.17 -7.82 3.23
N MET A 6 -43.34 -8.85 3.33
CA MET A 6 -41.88 -8.67 3.35
C MET A 6 -41.42 -8.19 1.98
N HIS A 7 -40.75 -7.03 1.95
CA HIS A 7 -40.07 -6.54 0.76
C HIS A 7 -38.77 -7.31 0.58
N TYR A 8 -38.65 -8.03 -0.54
CA TYR A 8 -37.43 -8.73 -0.91
C TYR A 8 -36.59 -7.83 -1.83
N PRO A 9 -35.28 -7.68 -1.57
CA PRO A 9 -34.44 -6.80 -2.37
C PRO A 9 -34.29 -7.35 -3.79
N ALA A 10 -34.86 -6.64 -4.77
CA ALA A 10 -34.63 -6.95 -6.16
C ALA A 10 -33.27 -6.40 -6.61
N ARG A 11 -32.59 -7.19 -7.45
CA ARG A 11 -31.15 -7.07 -7.75
C ARG A 11 -30.86 -6.25 -9.01
N LYS A 12 -31.87 -5.61 -9.61
CA LYS A 12 -31.72 -4.71 -10.76
C LYS A 12 -32.37 -3.37 -10.45
N LYS A 13 -31.66 -2.27 -10.73
CA LYS A 13 -32.15 -0.91 -10.48
C LYS A 13 -33.51 -0.71 -11.17
N GLY A 14 -34.55 -0.44 -10.39
CA GLY A 14 -35.91 -0.22 -10.88
C GLY A 14 -36.78 -1.48 -11.03
N ILE A 15 -36.32 -2.64 -10.57
CA ILE A 15 -37.18 -3.79 -10.27
C ILE A 15 -37.33 -3.85 -8.74
N TYR A 16 -38.48 -4.24 -8.22
CA TYR A 16 -38.69 -4.57 -6.80
C TYR A 16 -39.58 -5.80 -6.63
N SER A 17 -39.50 -6.48 -5.49
CA SER A 17 -40.27 -7.72 -5.27
C SER A 17 -40.91 -7.79 -3.89
N THR A 18 -42.08 -8.41 -3.82
CA THR A 18 -42.81 -8.67 -2.57
C THR A 18 -43.11 -10.15 -2.46
N TYR A 19 -42.95 -10.71 -1.26
CA TYR A 19 -43.39 -12.07 -0.97
C TYR A 19 -44.70 -12.03 -0.20
N SER A 20 -45.69 -12.75 -0.70
CA SER A 20 -46.95 -12.96 0.00
C SER A 20 -47.58 -14.29 -0.43
N ALA A 21 -48.17 -15.01 0.52
CA ALA A 21 -48.87 -16.27 0.28
C ALA A 21 -48.06 -17.33 -0.51
N GLY A 22 -46.76 -17.47 -0.24
CA GLY A 22 -45.91 -18.49 -0.88
C GLY A 22 -45.37 -18.13 -2.27
N CYS A 23 -45.74 -16.97 -2.82
CA CYS A 23 -45.28 -16.51 -4.13
C CYS A 23 -44.46 -15.22 -4.02
N ILE A 24 -43.47 -15.08 -4.92
CA ILE A 24 -42.81 -13.79 -5.15
C ILE A 24 -43.50 -13.08 -6.30
N THR A 25 -43.90 -11.83 -6.05
CA THR A 25 -44.36 -10.92 -7.08
C THR A 25 -43.25 -9.93 -7.42
N ILE A 26 -42.91 -9.83 -8.70
CA ILE A 26 -41.93 -8.91 -9.26
C ILE A 26 -42.67 -7.72 -9.88
N TYR A 27 -42.14 -6.53 -9.64
CA TYR A 27 -42.57 -5.29 -10.26
C TYR A 27 -41.39 -4.75 -11.07
N ASP A 28 -41.61 -4.51 -12.36
CA ASP A 28 -40.61 -3.89 -13.23
C ASP A 28 -40.63 -2.35 -13.17
N GLN A 29 -39.84 -1.70 -14.01
CA GLN A 29 -39.72 -0.23 -14.05
C GLN A 29 -41.02 0.48 -14.46
N ASP A 30 -41.97 -0.24 -15.08
CA ASP A 30 -43.27 0.25 -15.52
C ASP A 30 -44.41 -0.21 -14.59
N ASP A 31 -44.09 -0.74 -13.40
CA ASP A 31 -45.04 -1.30 -12.42
C ASP A 31 -45.82 -2.52 -12.93
N LYS A 32 -45.34 -3.21 -13.98
CA LYS A 32 -45.97 -4.45 -14.43
C LYS A 32 -45.69 -5.57 -13.45
N ARG A 33 -46.74 -6.32 -13.13
CA ARG A 33 -46.74 -7.39 -12.13
C ARG A 33 -46.51 -8.75 -12.78
N THR A 34 -45.42 -9.41 -12.44
CA THR A 34 -45.20 -10.82 -12.74
C THR A 34 -45.17 -11.64 -11.45
N VAL A 35 -46.00 -12.68 -11.35
CA VAL A 35 -46.01 -13.59 -10.20
C VAL A 35 -45.20 -14.83 -10.57
N LEU A 36 -44.16 -15.11 -9.79
CA LEU A 36 -43.39 -16.34 -9.94
C LEU A 36 -44.24 -17.54 -9.51
N ASN A 37 -44.06 -18.67 -10.20
CA ASN A 37 -44.60 -19.95 -9.74
C ASN A 37 -43.92 -20.36 -8.41
N HIS A 38 -44.51 -21.33 -7.70
CA HIS A 38 -43.98 -21.74 -6.39
C HIS A 38 -42.56 -22.32 -6.47
N SER A 39 -42.25 -23.07 -7.53
CA SER A 39 -40.93 -23.69 -7.72
C SER A 39 -39.82 -22.66 -7.99
N ALA A 40 -40.04 -21.69 -8.88
CA ALA A 40 -39.09 -20.59 -9.11
C ALA A 40 -38.97 -19.67 -7.89
N THR A 41 -40.04 -19.51 -7.10
CA THR A 41 -40.00 -18.79 -5.81
C THR A 41 -39.06 -19.46 -4.82
N ILE A 42 -39.09 -20.80 -4.72
CA ILE A 42 -38.19 -21.56 -3.85
C ILE A 42 -36.75 -21.53 -4.37
N ILE A 43 -36.55 -21.64 -5.69
CA ILE A 43 -35.21 -21.53 -6.30
C ILE A 43 -34.62 -20.13 -6.07
N TRP A 44 -35.45 -19.08 -6.08
CA TRP A 44 -35.01 -17.74 -5.72
C TRP A 44 -34.54 -17.64 -4.26
N GLN A 45 -35.23 -18.29 -3.33
CA GLN A 45 -34.84 -18.35 -1.91
C GLN A 45 -33.49 -19.07 -1.69
N LEU A 46 -33.06 -19.99 -2.57
CA LEU A 46 -31.70 -20.56 -2.54
C LEU A 46 -30.61 -19.51 -2.77
N SER A 47 -30.94 -18.44 -3.49
CA SER A 47 -29.99 -17.44 -3.96
C SER A 47 -29.74 -16.31 -2.95
N ASP A 48 -30.44 -16.24 -1.81
CA ASP A 48 -30.24 -15.21 -0.79
C ASP A 48 -29.74 -15.76 0.56
N GLY A 49 -29.68 -17.08 0.71
CA GLY A 49 -29.14 -17.75 1.90
C GLY A 49 -30.06 -17.72 3.12
N THR A 50 -31.36 -17.46 2.94
CA THR A 50 -32.33 -17.31 4.04
C THR A 50 -32.91 -18.63 4.57
N LYS A 51 -32.73 -19.74 3.85
CA LYS A 51 -33.16 -21.09 4.24
C LYS A 51 -32.05 -22.11 3.99
N GLU A 52 -32.00 -23.15 4.81
CA GLU A 52 -31.06 -24.27 4.65
C GLU A 52 -31.50 -25.20 3.52
N VAL A 53 -30.54 -25.90 2.88
CA VAL A 53 -30.78 -26.77 1.72
C VAL A 53 -31.79 -27.87 2.02
N GLU A 54 -31.73 -28.46 3.21
CA GLU A 54 -32.61 -29.56 3.61
C GLU A 54 -34.07 -29.11 3.72
N GLU A 55 -34.32 -27.89 4.23
CA GLU A 55 -35.66 -27.30 4.29
C GLU A 55 -36.21 -27.04 2.88
N ILE A 56 -35.36 -26.54 1.99
CA ILE A 56 -35.74 -26.26 0.60
C ILE A 56 -35.98 -27.55 -0.19
N ILE A 57 -35.15 -28.58 0.00
CA ILE A 57 -35.36 -29.90 -0.63
C ILE A 57 -36.70 -30.49 -0.19
N ASN A 58 -37.08 -30.31 1.08
CA ASN A 58 -38.39 -30.74 1.56
C ASN A 58 -39.52 -29.90 0.95
N ASP A 59 -39.38 -28.57 0.88
CA ASP A 59 -40.37 -27.68 0.23
C ASP A 59 -40.58 -28.06 -1.26
N ILE A 60 -39.52 -28.42 -1.99
CA ILE A 60 -39.62 -28.87 -3.39
C ILE A 60 -40.26 -30.26 -3.49
N LYS A 61 -39.88 -31.19 -2.60
CA LYS A 61 -40.50 -32.54 -2.56
C LYS A 61 -41.99 -32.48 -2.24
N ASP A 62 -42.41 -31.56 -1.37
CA ASP A 62 -43.81 -31.34 -1.02
C ASP A 62 -44.61 -30.74 -2.19
N LEU A 63 -43.97 -29.92 -3.03
CA LEU A 63 -44.58 -29.37 -4.26
C LEU A 63 -44.68 -30.38 -5.40
N PHE A 64 -43.78 -31.36 -5.45
CA PHE A 64 -43.78 -32.41 -6.47
C PHE A 64 -43.75 -33.81 -5.83
N PRO A 65 -44.85 -34.24 -5.15
CA PRO A 65 -44.85 -35.47 -4.36
C PRO A 65 -44.66 -36.75 -5.18
N GLU A 66 -45.01 -36.70 -6.47
CA GLU A 66 -44.95 -37.86 -7.37
C GLU A 66 -43.62 -37.99 -8.13
N SER A 67 -42.74 -36.97 -8.09
CA SER A 67 -41.42 -37.05 -8.68
C SER A 67 -40.41 -37.49 -7.62
N SER A 68 -40.11 -38.79 -7.56
CA SER A 68 -39.13 -39.34 -6.61
C SER A 68 -37.70 -38.82 -6.80
N ASN A 69 -37.44 -38.16 -7.92
CA ASN A 69 -36.25 -37.37 -8.20
C ASN A 69 -36.73 -36.01 -8.72
N LEU A 70 -36.16 -34.88 -8.25
CA LEU A 70 -36.39 -33.59 -8.89
C LEU A 70 -36.10 -33.74 -10.38
N ASP A 71 -37.10 -33.56 -11.24
CA ASP A 71 -36.90 -33.67 -12.67
C ASP A 71 -35.98 -32.53 -13.12
N LYS A 72 -34.81 -32.88 -13.66
CA LYS A 72 -33.76 -31.93 -14.03
C LYS A 72 -34.25 -30.94 -15.08
N GLU A 73 -35.20 -31.35 -15.92
CA GLU A 73 -35.79 -30.49 -16.94
C GLU A 73 -36.70 -29.43 -16.31
N VAL A 74 -37.46 -29.76 -15.26
CA VAL A 74 -38.31 -28.79 -14.55
C VAL A 74 -37.46 -27.74 -13.82
N LEU A 75 -36.39 -28.16 -13.14
CA LEU A 75 -35.43 -27.24 -12.52
C LEU A 75 -34.76 -26.32 -13.55
N ARG A 76 -34.43 -26.88 -14.72
CA ARG A 76 -33.83 -26.12 -15.82
C ARG A 76 -34.79 -25.05 -16.31
N GLU A 77 -36.04 -25.42 -16.56
CA GLU A 77 -37.09 -24.49 -17.00
C GLU A 77 -37.28 -23.36 -15.98
N ASP A 78 -37.35 -23.66 -14.67
CA ASP A 78 -37.52 -22.63 -13.64
C ASP A 78 -36.29 -21.71 -13.51
N VAL A 79 -35.06 -22.20 -13.70
CA VAL A 79 -33.86 -21.36 -13.73
C VAL A 79 -33.91 -20.41 -14.93
N PHE A 80 -34.25 -20.90 -16.12
CA PHE A 80 -34.41 -20.03 -17.30
C PHE A 80 -35.58 -19.07 -17.16
N TYR A 81 -36.66 -19.48 -16.48
CA TYR A 81 -37.78 -18.61 -16.15
C TYR A 81 -37.36 -17.43 -15.25
N LEU A 82 -36.46 -17.66 -14.29
CA LEU A 82 -35.86 -16.59 -13.49
C LEU A 82 -34.96 -15.66 -14.33
N VAL A 83 -34.28 -16.19 -15.35
CA VAL A 83 -33.45 -15.41 -16.28
C VAL A 83 -34.31 -14.51 -17.17
N ASP A 84 -35.37 -15.06 -17.75
CA ASP A 84 -36.29 -14.34 -18.63
C ASP A 84 -37.00 -13.19 -17.88
N ASN A 85 -37.25 -13.37 -16.58
CA ASN A 85 -37.79 -12.33 -15.71
C ASN A 85 -36.72 -11.37 -15.16
N GLY A 86 -35.48 -11.47 -15.63
CA GLY A 86 -34.37 -10.57 -15.29
C GLY A 86 -33.90 -10.68 -13.84
N LEU A 87 -34.23 -11.77 -13.15
CA LEU A 87 -33.82 -12.07 -11.79
C LEU A 87 -32.46 -12.79 -11.74
N LEU A 88 -32.15 -13.58 -12.77
CA LEU A 88 -30.83 -14.15 -13.03
C LEU A 88 -30.30 -13.60 -14.35
N ILE A 89 -28.98 -13.49 -14.48
CA ILE A 89 -28.33 -13.14 -15.75
C ILE A 89 -27.39 -14.27 -16.11
N ILE A 90 -27.73 -15.01 -17.17
CA ILE A 90 -26.82 -15.97 -17.79
C ILE A 90 -26.02 -15.22 -18.85
N SER A 91 -24.71 -15.38 -18.83
CA SER A 91 -23.85 -14.73 -19.82
C SER A 91 -23.82 -15.59 -21.08
N ASP A 92 -24.41 -15.10 -22.16
CA ASP A 92 -24.31 -15.70 -23.49
C ASP A 92 -22.90 -15.48 -24.07
N GLU A 93 -21.90 -16.21 -23.58
CA GLU A 93 -20.65 -16.37 -24.33
C GLU A 93 -20.69 -17.67 -25.15
N PRO A 94 -20.81 -17.59 -26.49
CA PRO A 94 -21.11 -18.74 -27.34
C PRO A 94 -19.91 -19.66 -27.63
N SER A 95 -18.96 -19.85 -26.70
CA SER A 95 -17.70 -20.54 -27.01
C SER A 95 -17.31 -21.75 -26.15
N ILE A 96 -18.09 -22.15 -25.13
CA ILE A 96 -17.67 -23.21 -24.19
C ILE A 96 -18.64 -24.40 -24.16
N SER A 97 -18.86 -25.06 -25.30
CA SER A 97 -19.53 -26.38 -25.43
C SER A 97 -21.01 -26.47 -24.99
N GLU A 98 -21.74 -27.45 -25.54
CA GLU A 98 -23.16 -27.73 -25.23
C GLU A 98 -23.39 -28.23 -23.78
N ASN A 99 -22.32 -28.51 -23.03
CA ASN A 99 -22.36 -29.14 -21.70
C ASN A 99 -21.89 -28.21 -20.58
N LEU A 100 -21.89 -26.88 -20.77
CA LEU A 100 -21.35 -25.95 -19.77
C LEU A 100 -22.26 -24.73 -19.60
N LEU A 101 -22.48 -24.32 -18.34
CA LEU A 101 -23.31 -23.16 -18.00
C LEU A 101 -22.43 -22.07 -17.36
N SER A 102 -22.38 -20.89 -17.99
CA SER A 102 -21.69 -19.72 -17.46
C SER A 102 -22.69 -18.79 -16.77
N ILE A 103 -22.56 -18.62 -15.45
CA ILE A 103 -23.48 -17.82 -14.64
C ILE A 103 -22.75 -16.60 -14.09
N CYS A 104 -23.27 -15.41 -14.37
CA CYS A 104 -22.68 -14.16 -13.88
C CYS A 104 -23.59 -13.49 -12.83
N PHE A 105 -23.03 -13.18 -11.66
CA PHE A 105 -23.75 -12.62 -10.52
C PHE A 105 -23.70 -11.09 -10.53
N LEU A 106 -24.45 -10.44 -11.42
CA LEU A 106 -24.50 -8.98 -11.55
C LEU A 106 -25.44 -8.33 -10.51
N ASN A 107 -24.97 -7.24 -9.87
CA ASN A 107 -25.76 -6.34 -9.03
C ASN A 107 -26.43 -6.98 -7.78
N PHE A 108 -25.76 -7.95 -7.14
CA PHE A 108 -26.25 -8.52 -5.89
C PHE A 108 -26.18 -7.50 -4.73
N TRP A 109 -27.09 -7.64 -3.77
CA TRP A 109 -27.10 -6.86 -2.52
C TRP A 109 -25.76 -7.02 -1.76
N ASN A 110 -25.34 -5.97 -1.05
CA ASN A 110 -24.04 -5.94 -0.35
C ASN A 110 -23.87 -7.02 0.74
N GLY A 111 -24.96 -7.68 1.16
CA GLY A 111 -24.94 -8.81 2.10
C GLY A 111 -24.84 -10.19 1.44
N PHE A 112 -24.83 -10.26 0.10
CA PHE A 112 -24.76 -11.53 -0.62
C PHE A 112 -23.38 -12.15 -0.47
N GLU A 113 -23.33 -13.33 0.13
CA GLU A 113 -22.12 -14.12 0.24
C GLU A 113 -22.25 -15.36 -0.64
N VAL A 114 -21.63 -15.34 -1.83
CA VAL A 114 -21.55 -16.48 -2.76
C VAL A 114 -21.13 -17.77 -2.04
N ARG A 115 -20.26 -17.66 -1.03
CA ARG A 115 -19.76 -18.78 -0.21
C ARG A 115 -20.83 -19.50 0.62
N LYS A 116 -21.97 -18.84 0.85
CA LYS A 116 -23.15 -19.39 1.54
C LYS A 116 -24.32 -19.65 0.58
N SER A 117 -24.15 -19.39 -0.71
CA SER A 117 -25.18 -19.61 -1.71
C SER A 117 -25.26 -21.10 -2.03
N TYR A 118 -26.40 -21.70 -1.73
CA TYR A 118 -26.67 -23.11 -2.02
C TYR A 118 -27.06 -23.37 -3.48
N LEU A 119 -27.14 -22.30 -4.29
CA LEU A 119 -27.45 -22.37 -5.72
C LEU A 119 -26.47 -23.27 -6.50
N LEU A 120 -25.19 -23.29 -6.10
CA LEU A 120 -24.17 -24.19 -6.67
C LEU A 120 -24.49 -25.67 -6.47
N SER A 121 -25.11 -26.01 -5.33
CA SER A 121 -25.53 -27.38 -5.03
C SER A 121 -26.74 -27.82 -5.85
N LEU A 122 -27.62 -26.88 -6.25
CA LEU A 122 -28.72 -27.17 -7.17
C LEU A 122 -28.21 -27.50 -8.57
N PHE A 123 -27.21 -26.77 -9.07
CA PHE A 123 -26.63 -27.04 -10.38
C PHE A 123 -25.87 -28.38 -10.46
N LEU A 124 -25.33 -28.85 -9.34
CA LEU A 124 -24.78 -30.21 -9.23
C LEU A 124 -25.83 -31.28 -9.55
N GLU A 125 -27.05 -31.12 -9.05
CA GLU A 125 -28.17 -32.05 -9.33
C GLU A 125 -28.56 -32.03 -10.81
N MET A 126 -28.46 -30.88 -11.47
CA MET A 126 -28.67 -30.76 -12.91
C MET A 126 -27.57 -31.45 -13.74
N GLY A 127 -26.45 -31.83 -13.13
CA GLY A 127 -25.33 -32.50 -13.80
C GLY A 127 -24.50 -31.59 -14.70
N THR A 128 -24.65 -30.27 -14.55
CA THR A 128 -24.07 -29.26 -15.45
C THR A 128 -22.90 -28.54 -14.75
N PRO A 129 -21.70 -28.50 -15.35
CA PRO A 129 -20.60 -27.71 -14.83
C PRO A 129 -20.92 -26.21 -14.89
N VAL A 130 -20.67 -25.50 -13.78
CA VAL A 130 -20.97 -24.08 -13.62
C VAL A 130 -19.69 -23.27 -13.47
N ILE A 131 -19.54 -22.25 -14.32
CA ILE A 131 -18.59 -21.16 -14.09
C ILE A 131 -19.34 -20.03 -13.40
N VAL A 132 -18.90 -19.63 -12.21
CA VAL A 132 -19.48 -18.50 -11.47
C VAL A 132 -18.61 -17.27 -11.69
N ASN A 133 -19.14 -16.30 -12.42
CA ASN A 133 -18.47 -15.04 -12.73
C ASN A 133 -19.00 -13.93 -11.81
N TYR A 134 -18.12 -13.27 -11.05
CA TYR A 134 -18.46 -12.06 -10.29
C TYR A 134 -18.06 -10.83 -11.12
N PRO A 135 -18.94 -9.84 -11.32
CA PRO A 135 -18.69 -8.77 -12.24
C PRO A 135 -17.84 -7.72 -11.54
N ASP A 136 -16.54 -7.98 -11.55
CA ASP A 136 -15.50 -6.98 -11.79
C ASP A 136 -14.22 -7.71 -12.25
N GLN A 137 -14.30 -8.35 -13.44
CA GLN A 137 -13.21 -8.83 -14.31
C GLN A 137 -12.54 -10.21 -14.04
N CYS A 138 -12.83 -11.21 -14.88
CA CYS A 138 -11.75 -11.99 -15.53
C CYS A 138 -12.21 -12.85 -16.72
N ASP A 139 -11.26 -13.04 -17.65
CA ASP A 139 -11.28 -13.91 -18.82
C ASP A 139 -11.17 -15.41 -18.41
N ILE A 140 -11.92 -16.28 -19.07
CA ILE A 140 -12.22 -17.71 -18.78
C ILE A 140 -11.02 -18.62 -18.42
N LEU A 141 -11.25 -19.63 -17.55
CA LEU A 141 -10.57 -20.94 -17.61
C LEU A 141 -11.49 -22.11 -17.20
N ILE A 142 -11.47 -23.19 -18.00
CA ILE A 142 -12.37 -24.37 -18.03
C ILE A 142 -11.84 -25.52 -17.16
N TYR A 143 -12.68 -26.36 -16.52
CA TYR A 143 -12.31 -27.78 -16.30
C TYR A 143 -13.47 -28.80 -16.09
N TYR A 144 -13.06 -30.08 -16.07
CA TYR A 144 -13.59 -31.29 -16.71
C TYR A 144 -14.43 -32.25 -15.83
N GLN A 145 -15.44 -32.90 -16.43
CA GLN A 145 -16.15 -34.05 -15.87
C GLN A 145 -15.57 -35.36 -16.44
N THR A 146 -15.05 -36.25 -15.59
CA THR A 146 -14.75 -37.63 -16.04
C THR A 146 -16.03 -38.45 -16.02
N ILE A 147 -16.45 -38.94 -17.18
CA ILE A 147 -17.35 -40.11 -17.28
C ILE A 147 -16.46 -41.36 -17.33
N SER A 148 -15.62 -41.58 -16.32
CA SER A 148 -14.96 -42.87 -16.09
C SER A 148 -14.22 -42.88 -14.74
N PRO A 149 -14.27 -43.98 -13.97
CA PRO A 149 -13.71 -44.02 -12.62
C PRO A 149 -12.19 -44.11 -12.67
N LEU A 150 -11.50 -42.97 -12.52
CA LEU A 150 -10.08 -42.99 -12.17
C LEU A 150 -9.97 -43.36 -10.69
N HIS A 151 -9.50 -44.58 -10.43
CA HIS A 151 -9.08 -45.02 -9.10
C HIS A 151 -7.86 -44.21 -8.64
N VAL A 152 -8.12 -43.06 -8.02
CA VAL A 152 -7.23 -42.45 -7.02
C VAL A 152 -7.91 -42.74 -5.69
N SER A 153 -7.26 -43.52 -4.84
CA SER A 153 -7.81 -44.18 -3.65
C SER A 153 -8.20 -43.24 -2.49
N ALA A 154 -8.81 -42.09 -2.77
CA ALA A 154 -9.48 -41.26 -1.76
C ALA A 154 -10.64 -40.38 -2.27
N ILE A 155 -10.88 -40.22 -3.59
CA ILE A 155 -12.02 -39.41 -4.09
C ILE A 155 -12.66 -40.11 -5.28
N SER A 156 -13.47 -41.11 -5.01
CA SER A 156 -14.28 -41.82 -6.01
C SER A 156 -15.69 -41.23 -6.04
N ARG A 157 -15.94 -40.18 -6.84
CA ARG A 157 -17.26 -39.73 -7.39
C ARG A 157 -17.15 -38.32 -8.00
N PRO A 158 -18.09 -37.91 -8.88
CA PRO A 158 -18.02 -36.62 -9.57
C PRO A 158 -17.96 -35.46 -8.55
N SER A 159 -16.92 -34.65 -8.68
CA SER A 159 -16.70 -33.46 -7.86
C SER A 159 -16.75 -32.24 -8.78
N LEU A 160 -17.52 -31.23 -8.42
CA LEU A 160 -17.49 -29.94 -9.12
C LEU A 160 -16.38 -29.09 -8.51
N ILE A 161 -15.57 -28.50 -9.39
CA ILE A 161 -14.45 -27.63 -9.03
C ILE A 161 -14.86 -26.20 -9.40
N GLY A 162 -15.15 -25.38 -8.40
CA GLY A 162 -15.35 -23.94 -8.57
C GLY A 162 -14.04 -23.21 -8.27
N ILE A 163 -13.53 -22.40 -9.21
CA ILE A 163 -12.35 -21.55 -8.96
C ILE A 163 -12.86 -20.16 -8.61
N PHE A 164 -12.51 -19.68 -7.41
CA PHE A 164 -12.92 -18.38 -6.92
C PHE A 164 -11.72 -17.43 -6.89
N HIS A 165 -11.96 -16.18 -7.24
CA HIS A 165 -10.97 -15.12 -7.12
C HIS A 165 -11.57 -13.93 -6.39
N LYS A 166 -10.80 -13.33 -5.46
CA LYS A 166 -11.15 -12.09 -4.79
C LYS A 166 -10.16 -11.01 -5.24
N LEU A 167 -10.63 -10.05 -6.02
CA LEU A 167 -9.79 -9.09 -6.76
C LEU A 167 -9.18 -7.95 -5.93
N GLU A 168 -9.28 -8.02 -4.61
CA GLU A 168 -8.73 -6.98 -3.73
C GLU A 168 -7.24 -7.14 -3.44
N ASP A 169 -6.62 -8.29 -3.71
CA ASP A 169 -5.18 -8.52 -3.44
C ASP A 169 -4.51 -9.38 -4.52
N MET A 170 -4.44 -8.85 -5.74
CA MET A 170 -3.76 -9.49 -6.88
C MET A 170 -2.25 -9.73 -6.67
N GLU A 171 -1.63 -9.13 -5.65
CA GLU A 171 -0.20 -9.27 -5.40
C GLU A 171 0.17 -10.21 -4.22
N ALA A 172 -0.82 -10.73 -3.47
CA ALA A 172 -0.51 -11.52 -2.27
C ALA A 172 -1.40 -12.74 -1.98
N ALA A 173 -2.57 -12.88 -2.61
CA ALA A 173 -3.51 -13.95 -2.25
C ALA A 173 -3.37 -15.22 -3.13
N PRO A 174 -3.37 -16.42 -2.52
CA PRO A 174 -3.49 -17.68 -3.27
C PRO A 174 -4.86 -17.76 -3.97
N PHE A 175 -4.93 -18.46 -5.11
CA PHE A 175 -6.22 -18.83 -5.72
C PHE A 175 -6.93 -19.83 -4.81
N GLU A 176 -8.24 -19.67 -4.60
CA GLU A 176 -9.04 -20.64 -3.85
C GLU A 176 -9.83 -21.53 -4.80
N ILE A 177 -9.60 -22.83 -4.70
CA ILE A 177 -10.35 -23.88 -5.40
C ILE A 177 -11.36 -24.44 -4.41
N ALA A 178 -12.66 -24.25 -4.65
CA ALA A 178 -13.68 -24.96 -3.89
C ALA A 178 -14.03 -26.28 -4.58
N LEU A 179 -13.88 -27.36 -3.83
CA LEU A 179 -14.28 -28.70 -4.20
C LEU A 179 -15.60 -29.00 -3.52
N THR A 180 -16.62 -29.35 -4.29
CA THR A 180 -17.87 -29.87 -3.75
C THR A 180 -18.12 -31.28 -4.28
N THR A 181 -18.64 -32.13 -3.40
CA THR A 181 -18.96 -33.53 -3.71
C THR A 181 -20.46 -33.75 -3.51
N PHE A 182 -21.02 -34.76 -4.18
CA PHE A 182 -22.45 -35.12 -4.18
C PHE A 182 -23.10 -35.32 -2.79
N HIS A 183 -22.32 -35.37 -1.70
CA HIS A 183 -22.81 -35.61 -0.34
C HIS A 183 -22.43 -34.50 0.65
N SER A 184 -21.73 -33.45 0.21
CA SER A 184 -21.36 -32.33 1.09
C SER A 184 -22.38 -31.20 0.94
N THR A 185 -22.98 -30.77 2.06
CA THR A 185 -23.85 -29.58 2.11
C THR A 185 -23.05 -28.27 2.06
N ARG A 186 -21.71 -28.31 2.09
CA ARG A 186 -20.82 -27.15 1.99
C ARG A 186 -19.60 -27.41 1.08
N PRO A 187 -19.22 -26.49 0.18
CA PRO A 187 -18.00 -26.61 -0.60
C PRO A 187 -16.75 -26.47 0.29
N GLU A 188 -15.74 -27.34 0.12
CA GLU A 188 -14.44 -27.24 0.80
C GLU A 188 -13.46 -26.43 -0.05
N CYS A 189 -12.87 -25.37 0.51
CA CYS A 189 -11.92 -24.50 -0.21
C CYS A 189 -10.46 -24.86 0.06
N ILE A 190 -9.63 -24.91 -1.00
CA ILE A 190 -8.17 -25.12 -0.94
C ILE A 190 -7.46 -23.92 -1.59
N SER A 191 -6.48 -23.34 -0.91
CA SER A 191 -5.70 -22.19 -1.39
C SER A 191 -4.39 -22.62 -2.07
N LEU A 192 -4.12 -22.17 -3.31
CA LEU A 192 -2.90 -22.46 -4.08
C LEU A 192 -2.08 -21.19 -4.44
N PRO A 193 -0.74 -21.21 -4.33
CA PRO A 193 0.13 -20.09 -4.72
C PRO A 193 0.16 -19.79 -6.23
N LEU A 194 0.21 -18.50 -6.59
CA LEU A 194 0.14 -17.99 -7.97
C LEU A 194 1.22 -18.55 -8.92
N TYR A 195 2.44 -18.75 -8.44
CA TYR A 195 3.58 -19.21 -9.26
C TYR A 195 3.41 -20.65 -9.77
N PHE A 196 2.64 -21.48 -9.06
CA PHE A 196 2.40 -22.88 -9.39
C PHE A 196 1.50 -23.04 -10.63
N LEU A 197 0.58 -22.09 -10.82
CA LEU A 197 -0.25 -22.00 -12.02
C LEU A 197 0.55 -21.47 -13.22
N ASN A 198 1.40 -20.46 -13.03
CA ASN A 198 2.18 -19.86 -14.13
C ASN A 198 3.19 -20.82 -14.79
N SER A 199 3.84 -21.70 -14.01
CA SER A 199 4.76 -22.72 -14.57
C SER A 199 4.01 -23.77 -15.37
N THR A 200 2.84 -24.20 -14.87
CA THR A 200 1.99 -25.18 -15.53
C THR A 200 1.37 -24.62 -16.82
N ILE A 201 0.92 -23.37 -16.82
CA ILE A 201 0.31 -22.67 -17.97
C ILE A 201 1.34 -22.40 -19.09
N SER A 202 2.59 -22.08 -18.74
CA SER A 202 3.66 -21.84 -19.73
C SER A 202 4.08 -23.13 -20.47
N GLU A 203 4.05 -24.29 -19.81
CA GLU A 203 4.25 -25.59 -20.49
C GLU A 203 3.02 -26.01 -21.32
N LEU A 204 1.80 -25.66 -20.88
CA LEU A 204 0.55 -25.99 -21.60
C LEU A 204 0.43 -25.26 -22.94
N SER A 205 0.89 -24.02 -23.02
CA SER A 205 0.82 -23.21 -24.25
C SER A 205 1.83 -23.63 -25.34
N SER A 206 2.85 -24.42 -24.99
CA SER A 206 3.94 -24.83 -25.89
C SER A 206 3.82 -26.25 -26.46
N SER A 207 2.88 -27.07 -25.96
CA SER A 207 2.72 -28.48 -26.33
C SER A 207 1.47 -28.71 -27.20
N ARG A 208 1.63 -28.80 -28.53
CA ARG A 208 0.51 -29.07 -29.49
C ARG A 208 -0.07 -30.49 -29.46
N LYS A 209 0.49 -31.40 -28.66
CA LYS A 209 -0.03 -32.75 -28.45
C LYS A 209 0.24 -33.15 -27.03
N ASN A 210 -0.76 -33.19 -26.14
CA ASN A 210 -0.67 -34.02 -24.96
C ASN A 210 -2.06 -34.44 -24.42
N ASP A 211 -2.13 -35.73 -24.13
CA ASP A 211 -3.19 -36.46 -23.43
C ASP A 211 -3.45 -35.85 -22.04
N LEU A 212 -4.72 -35.52 -21.78
CA LEU A 212 -5.23 -34.86 -20.57
C LEU A 212 -4.91 -35.64 -19.28
N SER A 213 -4.70 -36.96 -19.37
CA SER A 213 -4.29 -37.81 -18.25
C SER A 213 -2.88 -37.49 -17.72
N SER A 214 -2.00 -36.99 -18.59
CA SER A 214 -0.64 -36.57 -18.24
C SER A 214 -0.64 -35.27 -17.43
N ILE A 215 -1.55 -34.35 -17.76
CA ILE A 215 -1.69 -33.03 -17.12
C ILE A 215 -2.19 -33.18 -15.68
N ALA A 216 -3.23 -33.98 -15.47
CA ALA A 216 -3.75 -34.27 -14.13
C ALA A 216 -2.69 -34.95 -13.25
N ARG A 217 -1.91 -35.90 -13.78
CA ARG A 217 -0.80 -36.53 -13.05
C ARG A 217 0.32 -35.56 -12.69
N LYS A 218 0.61 -34.57 -13.53
CA LYS A 218 1.65 -33.56 -13.25
C LYS A 218 1.22 -32.58 -12.15
N ILE A 219 -0.05 -32.16 -12.13
CA ILE A 219 -0.60 -31.32 -11.04
C ILE A 219 -0.58 -32.09 -9.72
N ILE A 220 -1.01 -33.36 -9.73
CA ILE A 220 -0.95 -34.24 -8.54
C ILE A 220 0.50 -34.50 -8.10
N ASN A 221 1.43 -34.73 -9.03
CA ASN A 221 2.85 -34.91 -8.70
C ASN A 221 3.52 -33.62 -8.22
N GLY A 222 3.09 -32.46 -8.72
CA GLY A 222 3.54 -31.15 -8.25
C GLY A 222 3.08 -30.89 -6.82
N LEU A 223 1.80 -31.20 -6.51
CA LEU A 223 1.25 -31.13 -5.15
C LEU A 223 2.03 -32.05 -4.17
N ASN A 224 2.44 -33.24 -4.62
CA ASN A 224 3.28 -34.16 -3.84
C ASN A 224 4.75 -33.70 -3.71
N ARG A 225 5.28 -32.91 -4.66
CA ARG A 225 6.67 -32.38 -4.62
C ARG A 225 6.80 -31.13 -3.75
N SER A 226 5.79 -30.28 -3.69
CA SER A 226 5.73 -29.13 -2.77
C SER A 226 5.75 -29.51 -1.29
N VAL A 227 5.72 -30.81 -0.96
CA VAL A 227 5.87 -31.35 0.40
C VAL A 227 7.34 -31.75 0.70
N ARG A 228 8.30 -31.59 -0.23
CA ARG A 228 9.73 -31.88 0.01
C ARG A 228 10.59 -30.61 -0.04
N GLU A 229 11.32 -30.38 1.05
CA GLU A 229 12.03 -29.14 1.42
C GLU A 229 13.28 -28.77 0.60
N ASP A 230 13.72 -29.59 -0.37
CA ASP A 230 15.11 -29.53 -0.86
C ASP A 230 15.41 -28.61 -2.07
N ASP A 231 14.41 -28.05 -2.77
CA ASP A 231 14.64 -27.30 -4.03
C ASP A 231 14.77 -25.76 -3.88
N ILE A 232 14.91 -25.23 -2.65
CA ILE A 232 14.97 -23.76 -2.41
C ILE A 232 16.32 -23.12 -2.85
N ASN A 233 17.35 -23.90 -3.20
CA ASN A 233 18.72 -23.40 -3.36
C ASN A 233 19.28 -23.28 -4.78
N HIS A 234 18.48 -23.35 -5.85
CA HIS A 234 18.98 -23.03 -7.20
C HIS A 234 18.45 -21.71 -7.76
N SER A 235 19.35 -20.73 -7.76
CA SER A 235 19.30 -19.47 -8.51
C SER A 235 19.03 -19.72 -9.99
N LEU A 236 17.79 -19.44 -10.42
CA LEU A 236 17.43 -19.27 -11.81
C LEU A 236 17.45 -17.79 -12.16
N ASN A 237 18.42 -17.40 -12.97
CA ASN A 237 18.44 -16.15 -13.72
C ASN A 237 17.16 -16.05 -14.56
N VAL A 238 16.26 -15.14 -14.21
CA VAL A 238 15.09 -14.80 -15.02
C VAL A 238 15.45 -13.62 -15.93
N PRO A 239 15.43 -13.80 -17.27
CA PRO A 239 15.53 -12.67 -18.20
C PRO A 239 14.32 -11.75 -18.03
N GLU A 240 14.55 -10.43 -17.96
CA GLU A 240 13.50 -9.41 -17.92
C GLU A 240 12.48 -9.59 -19.05
N ILE A 241 11.31 -10.11 -18.72
CA ILE A 241 10.14 -10.02 -19.60
C ILE A 241 9.58 -8.61 -19.39
N ARG A 242 9.81 -7.74 -20.39
CA ARG A 242 9.09 -6.48 -20.54
C ARG A 242 7.60 -6.78 -20.72
N GLU A 243 6.85 -6.72 -19.63
CA GLU A 243 5.39 -6.82 -19.66
C GLU A 243 4.80 -5.62 -20.42
N ASN A 244 4.26 -5.89 -21.60
CA ASN A 244 3.36 -4.97 -22.27
C ASN A 244 2.06 -4.87 -21.44
N LYS A 245 1.96 -3.86 -20.58
CA LYS A 245 0.75 -3.55 -19.82
C LYS A 245 -0.41 -3.25 -20.78
N ARG A 246 -1.40 -4.14 -20.84
CA ARG A 246 -2.76 -3.75 -21.25
C ARG A 246 -3.35 -2.91 -20.11
N ALA A 247 -3.49 -1.62 -20.39
CA ALA A 247 -4.09 -0.65 -19.49
C ALA A 247 -5.56 -1.01 -19.17
N ASN A 248 -5.83 -1.57 -17.98
CA ASN A 248 -7.18 -1.86 -17.49
C ASN A 248 -7.62 -0.86 -16.40
N GLN A 249 -8.32 0.17 -16.85
CA GLN A 249 -9.57 0.77 -16.33
C GLN A 249 -9.92 0.86 -14.82
N ARG A 250 -8.99 0.79 -13.86
CA ARG A 250 -9.27 1.34 -12.50
C ARG A 250 -9.11 2.86 -12.51
N PRO A 251 -10.01 3.64 -11.87
CA PRO A 251 -9.83 5.09 -11.78
C PRO A 251 -8.57 5.38 -10.94
N VAL A 252 -7.66 6.18 -11.50
CA VAL A 252 -6.45 6.63 -10.80
C VAL A 252 -6.88 7.39 -9.55
N ARG A 253 -6.33 7.04 -8.40
CA ARG A 253 -6.52 7.76 -7.14
C ARG A 253 -5.26 8.54 -6.78
N LEU A 254 -5.44 9.68 -6.12
CA LEU A 254 -4.35 10.58 -5.75
C LEU A 254 -4.44 10.96 -4.27
N THR A 255 -3.36 10.74 -3.54
CA THR A 255 -3.18 11.29 -2.21
C THR A 255 -2.61 12.69 -2.32
N ILE A 256 -3.31 13.70 -1.81
CA ILE A 256 -2.78 15.05 -1.65
C ILE A 256 -2.23 15.18 -0.23
N GLY A 257 -0.90 15.16 -0.11
CA GLY A 257 -0.17 15.19 1.15
C GLY A 257 0.29 16.60 1.51
N MET A 258 0.19 16.99 2.79
CA MET A 258 0.73 18.24 3.31
C MET A 258 1.50 17.99 4.61
N ALA A 259 2.75 18.45 4.65
CA ALA A 259 3.52 18.58 5.88
C ALA A 259 3.26 19.98 6.46
N VAL A 260 2.78 20.06 7.69
CA VAL A 260 2.28 21.29 8.31
C VAL A 260 3.06 21.58 9.58
N TYR A 261 3.39 22.85 9.80
CA TYR A 261 3.89 23.35 11.08
C TYR A 261 3.21 24.69 11.38
N ASP A 262 2.32 24.72 12.36
CA ASP A 262 1.60 25.92 12.81
C ASP A 262 0.92 26.75 11.70
N ASP A 263 0.30 26.09 10.73
CA ASP A 263 -0.34 26.78 9.59
C ASP A 263 -1.73 26.23 9.27
N TYR A 264 -2.60 26.27 10.27
CA TYR A 264 -4.02 25.93 10.12
C TYR A 264 -4.68 26.70 8.95
N ASP A 265 -4.42 28.00 8.82
CA ASP A 265 -5.07 28.83 7.80
C ASP A 265 -4.67 28.39 6.39
N GLY A 266 -3.38 28.09 6.18
CA GLY A 266 -2.91 27.47 4.94
C GLY A 266 -3.69 26.20 4.64
N VAL A 267 -3.68 25.23 5.57
CA VAL A 267 -4.36 23.94 5.38
C VAL A 267 -5.83 24.14 5.05
N PHE A 268 -6.51 25.02 5.79
CA PHE A 268 -7.92 25.31 5.60
C PHE A 268 -8.18 25.86 4.20
N PHE A 269 -7.49 26.90 3.77
CA PHE A 269 -7.72 27.53 2.47
C PHE A 269 -7.32 26.61 1.32
N THR A 270 -6.21 25.88 1.43
CA THR A 270 -5.77 24.92 0.41
C THR A 270 -6.80 23.82 0.20
N ILE A 271 -7.24 23.14 1.28
CA ILE A 271 -8.21 22.06 1.17
C ILE A 271 -9.57 22.59 0.70
N GLN A 272 -10.02 23.73 1.22
CA GLN A 272 -11.31 24.30 0.82
C GLN A 272 -11.28 24.77 -0.65
N ALA A 273 -10.17 25.34 -1.13
CA ALA A 273 -10.02 25.68 -2.54
C ALA A 273 -10.11 24.43 -3.43
N ILE A 274 -9.45 23.32 -3.04
CA ILE A 274 -9.57 22.05 -3.76
C ILE A 274 -11.02 21.57 -3.76
N ARG A 275 -11.70 21.60 -2.61
CA ARG A 275 -13.10 21.17 -2.50
C ARG A 275 -14.09 22.05 -3.26
N LEU A 276 -13.80 23.34 -3.41
CA LEU A 276 -14.67 24.27 -4.13
C LEU A 276 -14.43 24.23 -5.63
N TYR A 277 -13.17 24.17 -6.06
CA TYR A 277 -12.79 24.37 -7.46
C TYR A 277 -12.47 23.07 -8.21
N HIS A 278 -12.25 21.94 -7.52
CA HIS A 278 -11.93 20.64 -8.16
C HIS A 278 -12.97 19.56 -7.84
N GLN A 279 -14.26 19.94 -7.80
CA GLN A 279 -15.37 19.06 -7.44
C GLN A 279 -15.48 17.82 -8.34
N GLU A 280 -15.09 17.98 -9.60
CA GLU A 280 -15.13 16.95 -10.65
C GLU A 280 -14.21 15.75 -10.40
N VAL A 281 -13.26 15.86 -9.46
CA VAL A 281 -12.33 14.78 -9.10
C VAL A 281 -12.30 14.44 -7.62
N LEU A 282 -13.12 15.05 -6.76
CA LEU A 282 -13.05 14.84 -5.31
C LEU A 282 -13.18 13.38 -4.87
N ASN A 283 -13.95 12.57 -5.61
CA ASN A 283 -14.11 11.14 -5.33
C ASN A 283 -12.85 10.29 -5.61
N GLN A 284 -11.85 10.86 -6.29
CA GLN A 284 -10.55 10.23 -6.57
C GLN A 284 -9.44 10.73 -5.63
N LEU A 285 -9.75 11.69 -4.75
CA LEU A 285 -8.77 12.33 -3.87
C LEU A 285 -8.87 11.84 -2.43
N SER A 286 -7.72 11.61 -1.82
CA SER A 286 -7.57 11.47 -0.37
C SER A 286 -6.61 12.53 0.15
N PHE A 287 -6.96 13.22 1.22
CA PHE A 287 -6.08 14.18 1.88
C PHE A 287 -5.26 13.51 2.99
N LEU A 288 -3.99 13.83 3.09
CA LEU A 288 -3.11 13.33 4.15
C LEU A 288 -2.34 14.49 4.78
N ILE A 289 -2.62 14.78 6.03
CA ILE A 289 -2.01 15.89 6.75
C ILE A 289 -1.07 15.34 7.81
N LEU A 290 0.22 15.63 7.65
CA LEU A 290 1.27 15.33 8.61
C LEU A 290 1.61 16.60 9.39
N ASP A 291 1.21 16.64 10.65
CA ASP A 291 1.37 17.82 11.49
C ASP A 291 2.59 17.69 12.40
N ASN A 292 3.57 18.56 12.16
CA ASN A 292 4.84 18.56 12.86
C ASN A 292 4.86 19.44 14.12
N HIS A 293 3.70 19.94 14.54
CA HIS A 293 3.52 20.60 15.84
C HIS A 293 2.09 20.40 16.38
N PRO A 294 1.64 19.14 16.58
CA PRO A 294 0.23 18.82 16.80
C PRO A 294 -0.34 19.37 18.12
N GLN A 295 0.50 19.62 19.13
CA GLN A 295 0.06 20.18 20.43
C GLN A 295 -0.27 21.67 20.39
N SER A 296 0.13 22.37 19.34
CA SER A 296 -0.09 23.81 19.22
C SER A 296 -1.57 24.14 19.02
N ALA A 297 -1.92 25.41 19.18
CA ALA A 297 -3.29 25.87 18.89
C ALA A 297 -3.67 25.61 17.41
N HIS A 298 -2.73 25.80 16.49
CA HIS A 298 -2.92 25.50 15.07
C HIS A 298 -3.03 24.00 14.82
N GLY A 299 -2.20 23.18 15.47
CA GLY A 299 -2.22 21.73 15.26
C GLY A 299 -3.53 21.10 15.75
N LYS A 300 -3.96 21.46 16.96
CA LYS A 300 -5.27 21.05 17.51
C LYS A 300 -6.43 21.48 16.61
N GLN A 301 -6.37 22.68 16.04
CA GLN A 301 -7.41 23.16 15.14
C GLN A 301 -7.37 22.45 13.78
N THR A 302 -6.18 22.14 13.28
CA THR A 302 -5.97 21.34 12.06
C THR A 302 -6.56 19.95 12.24
N GLN A 303 -6.23 19.25 13.34
CA GLN A 303 -6.80 17.94 13.66
C GLN A 303 -8.34 17.97 13.69
N LYS A 304 -8.93 18.97 14.36
CA LYS A 304 -10.40 19.14 14.42
C LYS A 304 -11.02 19.38 13.05
N PHE A 305 -10.35 20.12 12.17
CA PHE A 305 -10.83 20.38 10.82
C PHE A 305 -10.76 19.12 9.96
N ILE A 306 -9.62 18.43 9.95
CA ILE A 306 -9.41 17.22 9.17
C ILE A 306 -10.34 16.09 9.62
N GLY A 307 -10.58 15.95 10.92
CA GLY A 307 -11.52 14.96 11.46
C GLY A 307 -12.99 15.11 11.00
N LYS A 308 -13.35 16.24 10.38
CA LYS A 308 -14.70 16.46 9.80
C LYS A 308 -14.80 15.99 8.35
N LEU A 309 -13.68 15.64 7.71
CA LEU A 309 -13.63 15.28 6.28
C LEU A 309 -13.58 13.75 6.15
N LYS A 310 -14.47 13.18 5.32
CA LYS A 310 -14.57 11.72 5.14
C LYS A 310 -13.36 11.11 4.40
N ASN A 311 -12.74 11.87 3.51
CA ASN A 311 -11.62 11.45 2.68
C ASN A 311 -10.30 12.10 3.11
N ALA A 312 -10.08 12.25 4.41
CA ALA A 312 -8.87 12.86 4.93
C ALA A 312 -8.32 12.12 6.16
N ARG A 313 -7.00 12.06 6.26
CA ARG A 313 -6.25 11.53 7.41
C ARG A 313 -5.37 12.61 8.02
N TYR A 314 -5.29 12.60 9.35
CA TYR A 314 -4.39 13.44 10.12
C TYR A 314 -3.39 12.54 10.86
N ILE A 315 -2.10 12.83 10.74
CA ILE A 315 -1.01 12.14 11.43
C ILE A 315 -0.26 13.18 12.29
N PRO A 316 -0.31 13.08 13.62
CA PRO A 316 0.57 13.87 14.49
C PRO A 316 2.02 13.36 14.38
N PHE A 317 2.99 14.26 14.30
CA PHE A 317 4.41 13.92 14.21
C PHE A 317 5.26 14.80 15.13
N GLU A 318 5.79 14.21 16.19
CA GLU A 318 6.52 14.91 17.26
C GLU A 318 7.99 14.46 17.37
N GLU A 319 8.43 13.46 16.59
CA GLU A 319 9.76 12.86 16.75
C GLU A 319 10.90 13.85 16.50
N TYR A 320 10.74 14.73 15.53
CA TYR A 320 11.67 15.82 15.22
C TYR A 320 10.99 16.85 14.32
N SER A 321 11.52 18.07 14.27
CA SER A 321 11.05 19.08 13.32
C SER A 321 11.91 19.12 12.05
N SER A 322 11.29 18.97 10.88
CA SER A 322 11.98 19.14 9.60
C SER A 322 11.01 19.37 8.45
N THR A 323 11.50 20.08 7.44
CA THR A 323 10.87 20.18 6.11
C THR A 323 10.87 18.83 5.37
N SER A 324 11.90 18.01 5.58
CA SER A 324 12.06 16.68 4.95
C SER A 324 11.06 15.62 5.41
N ILE A 325 10.22 15.90 6.42
CA ILE A 325 9.14 14.98 6.84
C ILE A 325 8.12 14.73 5.73
N LYS A 326 8.16 15.52 4.63
CA LYS A 326 7.47 15.21 3.38
C LYS A 326 7.70 13.77 2.91
N ASP A 327 8.83 13.14 3.26
CA ASP A 327 9.07 11.71 3.02
C ASP A 327 7.92 10.83 3.54
N ILE A 328 7.48 11.11 4.77
CA ILE A 328 6.46 10.33 5.47
C ILE A 328 5.12 10.39 4.72
N LEU A 329 4.80 11.48 4.03
CA LEU A 329 3.59 11.57 3.20
C LEU A 329 3.56 10.50 2.12
N PHE A 330 4.68 10.23 1.46
CA PHE A 330 4.78 9.17 0.47
C PHE A 330 4.74 7.78 1.11
N ARG A 331 5.34 7.61 2.29
CA ARG A 331 5.32 6.33 3.02
C ARG A 331 3.92 5.97 3.54
N GLU A 332 3.16 6.97 3.95
CA GLU A 332 1.82 6.84 4.55
C GLU A 332 0.67 6.91 3.54
N ALA A 333 0.92 7.33 2.30
CA ALA A 333 -0.12 7.40 1.28
C ALA A 333 -0.73 6.02 0.99
N GLU A 334 -2.05 5.98 0.80
CA GLU A 334 -2.83 4.77 0.52
C GLU A 334 -3.16 4.62 -0.98
N THR A 335 -2.65 5.51 -1.82
CA THR A 335 -2.87 5.52 -3.26
C THR A 335 -1.55 5.40 -4.02
N ASP A 336 -1.63 4.99 -5.28
CA ASP A 336 -0.46 4.76 -6.12
C ASP A 336 0.28 6.05 -6.46
N PHE A 337 -0.41 7.19 -6.48
CA PHE A 337 0.15 8.49 -6.80
C PHE A 337 -0.02 9.45 -5.64
N VAL A 338 1.04 10.23 -5.37
CA VAL A 338 1.06 11.20 -4.29
C VAL A 338 1.38 12.56 -4.89
N LEU A 339 0.58 13.57 -4.57
CA LEU A 339 0.86 14.99 -4.78
C LEU A 339 1.17 15.60 -3.41
N CYS A 340 2.44 15.82 -3.13
CA CYS A 340 2.91 16.57 -1.97
C CYS A 340 2.84 18.06 -2.28
N ILE A 341 2.12 18.83 -1.46
CA ILE A 341 2.08 20.29 -1.53
C ILE A 341 2.34 20.90 -0.15
N ASP A 342 2.96 22.07 -0.12
CA ASP A 342 3.02 22.89 1.09
C ASP A 342 1.60 23.25 1.56
N SER A 343 1.42 23.47 2.87
CA SER A 343 0.09 23.68 3.46
C SER A 343 -0.65 24.89 2.90
N HIS A 344 0.06 25.87 2.33
CA HIS A 344 -0.45 27.16 1.86
C HIS A 344 -0.28 27.32 0.34
N VAL A 345 -0.66 26.28 -0.41
CA VAL A 345 -0.61 26.22 -1.87
C VAL A 345 -2.01 26.23 -2.46
N LEU A 346 -2.25 27.07 -3.46
CA LEU A 346 -3.48 27.04 -4.25
C LEU A 346 -3.18 26.49 -5.64
N LEU A 347 -4.05 25.61 -6.15
CA LEU A 347 -3.92 24.99 -7.46
C LEU A 347 -4.87 25.66 -8.44
N GLU A 348 -4.42 25.88 -9.68
CA GLU A 348 -5.28 26.40 -10.74
C GLU A 348 -6.42 25.41 -11.05
N ASN A 349 -7.63 25.92 -11.32
CA ASN A 349 -8.80 25.10 -11.62
C ASN A 349 -8.52 24.08 -12.74
N GLY A 350 -8.99 22.84 -12.59
CA GLY A 350 -8.77 21.75 -13.54
C GLY A 350 -7.36 21.12 -13.56
N SER A 351 -6.37 21.70 -12.87
CA SER A 351 -5.00 21.15 -12.81
C SER A 351 -4.94 19.72 -12.25
N ILE A 352 -5.68 19.43 -11.17
CA ILE A 352 -5.74 18.09 -10.55
C ILE A 352 -6.37 17.08 -11.51
N ARG A 353 -7.43 17.47 -12.23
CA ARG A 353 -8.06 16.63 -13.25
C ARG A 353 -7.06 16.25 -14.34
N ARG A 354 -6.30 17.23 -14.85
CA ARG A 354 -5.26 17.01 -15.86
C ARG A 354 -4.12 16.14 -15.31
N LEU A 355 -3.77 16.26 -14.04
CA LEU A 355 -2.76 15.42 -13.39
C LEU A 355 -3.20 13.96 -13.31
N LEU A 356 -4.44 13.70 -12.89
CA LEU A 356 -5.03 12.36 -12.87
C LEU A 356 -5.10 11.75 -14.28
N ASP A 357 -5.55 12.53 -15.27
CA ASP A 357 -5.58 12.09 -16.67
C ASP A 357 -4.17 11.81 -17.23
N TYR A 358 -3.16 12.57 -16.77
CA TYR A 358 -1.76 12.33 -17.12
C TYR A 358 -1.26 11.01 -16.52
N PHE A 359 -1.47 10.76 -15.23
CA PHE A 359 -1.09 9.48 -14.60
C PHE A 359 -1.84 8.28 -15.16
N LYS A 360 -3.10 8.46 -15.59
CA LYS A 360 -3.84 7.41 -16.30
C LYS A 360 -3.17 7.01 -17.62
N LYS A 361 -2.53 7.95 -18.32
CA LYS A 361 -1.76 7.70 -19.55
C LYS A 361 -0.35 7.17 -19.26
N HIS A 362 0.17 7.40 -18.06
CA HIS A 362 1.52 7.03 -17.65
C HIS A 362 1.53 6.27 -16.31
N PRO A 363 0.82 5.12 -16.19
CA PRO A 363 0.64 4.43 -14.91
C PRO A 363 1.95 3.89 -14.31
N ASP A 364 2.94 3.64 -15.15
CA ASP A 364 4.20 2.98 -14.76
C ASP A 364 5.37 3.95 -14.62
N THR A 365 5.06 5.24 -14.63
CA THR A 365 6.10 6.26 -14.53
C THR A 365 6.88 6.14 -13.22
N ASN A 366 8.19 6.36 -13.33
CA ASN A 366 9.09 6.52 -12.19
C ASN A 366 9.58 7.97 -12.04
N ASN A 367 9.05 8.89 -12.83
CA ASN A 367 9.50 10.29 -12.83
C ASN A 367 8.93 11.07 -11.64
N LEU A 368 9.64 12.14 -11.29
CA LEU A 368 9.16 13.22 -10.45
C LEU A 368 8.44 14.27 -11.32
N TYR A 369 7.30 14.75 -10.87
CA TYR A 369 6.47 15.71 -11.59
C TYR A 369 6.25 16.97 -10.76
N GLN A 370 6.42 18.12 -11.39
CA GLN A 370 6.22 19.42 -10.77
C GLN A 370 5.56 20.35 -11.78
N GLY A 371 5.12 21.53 -11.35
CA GLY A 371 4.55 22.52 -12.27
C GLY A 371 4.98 23.95 -11.94
N PRO A 372 4.63 24.91 -12.79
CA PRO A 372 5.07 26.29 -12.62
C PRO A 372 4.47 26.96 -11.37
N LEU A 373 5.35 27.54 -10.55
CA LEU A 373 4.96 28.47 -9.48
C LEU A 373 4.51 29.78 -10.13
N VAL A 374 3.26 30.15 -9.92
CA VAL A 374 2.66 31.41 -10.35
C VAL A 374 2.74 32.41 -9.19
N TYR A 375 3.22 33.62 -9.47
CA TYR A 375 3.34 34.68 -8.47
C TYR A 375 2.01 35.40 -8.21
N ASP A 376 1.95 36.23 -7.17
CA ASP A 376 0.72 36.89 -6.67
C ASP A 376 0.00 37.75 -7.73
N ASP A 377 0.71 38.21 -8.77
CA ASP A 377 0.10 38.97 -9.88
C ASP A 377 -0.60 38.10 -10.94
N LEU A 378 -0.57 36.78 -10.78
CA LEU A 378 -1.15 35.77 -11.67
C LEU A 378 -0.60 35.80 -13.11
N LYS A 379 0.50 36.52 -13.34
CA LYS A 379 1.08 36.73 -14.68
C LYS A 379 2.48 36.15 -14.75
N HIS A 380 3.32 36.44 -13.77
CA HIS A 380 4.68 35.94 -13.73
C HIS A 380 4.72 34.55 -13.11
N TYR A 381 5.69 33.74 -13.55
CA TYR A 381 5.86 32.38 -13.07
C TYR A 381 7.31 31.92 -13.15
N SER A 382 7.64 30.89 -12.37
CA SER A 382 8.89 30.13 -12.46
C SER A 382 8.60 28.64 -12.60
N SER A 383 9.16 28.01 -13.62
CA SER A 383 8.91 26.60 -13.98
C SER A 383 9.97 25.63 -13.47
N SER A 384 11.14 26.14 -13.14
CA SER A 384 12.29 25.35 -12.67
C SER A 384 13.24 26.20 -11.82
N MET A 385 14.38 25.63 -11.44
CA MET A 385 15.49 26.32 -10.81
C MET A 385 16.82 26.01 -11.51
N ASN A 386 17.73 26.99 -11.55
CA ASN A 386 19.13 26.74 -11.88
C ASN A 386 19.86 26.13 -10.67
N PRO A 387 20.78 25.17 -10.89
CA PRO A 387 21.53 24.48 -9.83
C PRO A 387 22.69 25.35 -9.29
N GLU A 388 22.35 26.51 -8.73
CA GLU A 388 23.29 27.54 -8.29
C GLU A 388 23.01 27.98 -6.85
N TRP A 389 24.05 28.39 -6.14
CA TRP A 389 23.92 28.88 -4.77
C TRP A 389 23.49 30.35 -4.73
N ARG A 390 22.48 30.67 -3.91
CA ARG A 390 22.10 32.05 -3.62
C ARG A 390 21.38 32.16 -2.28
N GLY A 391 21.73 33.16 -1.47
CA GLY A 391 21.00 33.47 -0.23
C GLY A 391 20.93 32.32 0.78
N GLY A 392 21.88 31.38 0.71
CA GLY A 392 21.91 30.21 1.59
C GLY A 392 21.09 29.02 1.08
N MET A 393 20.61 29.06 -0.16
CA MET A 393 19.88 27.97 -0.80
C MET A 393 20.61 27.52 -2.08
N TYR A 394 20.56 26.22 -2.37
CA TYR A 394 20.97 25.67 -3.65
C TYR A 394 19.73 25.57 -4.56
N GLY A 395 19.70 26.36 -5.62
CA GLY A 395 18.53 26.57 -6.47
C GLY A 395 18.18 28.04 -6.61
N THR A 396 18.14 28.54 -7.84
CA THR A 396 17.61 29.88 -8.14
C THR A 396 16.46 29.80 -9.13
N TRP A 397 15.32 30.43 -8.81
CA TRP A 397 14.12 30.40 -9.65
C TRP A 397 14.39 30.82 -11.09
N LYS A 398 13.87 30.04 -12.03
CA LYS A 398 13.99 30.24 -13.49
C LYS A 398 12.63 30.12 -14.17
N THR A 399 12.44 30.93 -15.21
CA THR A 399 11.31 30.85 -16.14
C THR A 399 11.76 30.22 -17.46
N ASP A 400 11.20 29.06 -17.79
CA ASP A 400 11.38 28.40 -19.09
C ASP A 400 10.24 28.80 -20.04
N LYS A 401 10.58 29.10 -21.30
CA LYS A 401 9.60 29.54 -22.31
C LYS A 401 8.57 28.45 -22.63
N GLU A 402 8.95 27.19 -22.43
CA GLU A 402 8.14 25.99 -22.61
C GLU A 402 6.93 25.96 -21.65
N ALA A 403 7.03 26.59 -20.47
CA ALA A 403 5.94 26.66 -19.50
C ALA A 403 4.96 27.83 -19.71
N LYS A 404 5.16 28.65 -20.75
CA LYS A 404 4.34 29.85 -21.02
C LYS A 404 2.85 29.54 -21.18
N SER A 405 2.53 28.47 -21.89
CA SER A 405 1.15 28.00 -22.03
C SER A 405 0.89 26.84 -21.06
N ALA A 406 -0.24 26.85 -20.37
CA ALA A 406 -0.69 25.70 -19.59
C ALA A 406 -0.95 24.47 -20.47
N ASP A 407 -1.18 24.68 -21.77
CA ASP A 407 -1.43 23.61 -22.74
C ASP A 407 -0.17 23.16 -23.47
N ALA A 408 1.00 23.67 -23.08
CA ALA A 408 2.26 23.18 -23.61
C ALA A 408 2.55 21.74 -23.15
N GLU A 409 3.36 21.05 -23.95
CA GLU A 409 3.80 19.69 -23.63
C GLU A 409 4.68 19.65 -22.37
N PRO A 410 4.58 18.59 -21.55
CA PRO A 410 5.52 18.32 -20.48
C PRO A 410 6.98 18.31 -20.96
N PHE A 411 7.89 18.85 -20.16
CA PHE A 411 9.31 18.92 -20.49
C PHE A 411 10.20 18.65 -19.28
N GLU A 412 11.42 18.18 -19.53
CA GLU A 412 12.38 17.83 -18.48
C GLU A 412 13.01 19.08 -17.87
N ILE A 413 13.16 19.08 -16.55
CA ILE A 413 13.83 20.13 -15.78
C ILE A 413 14.89 19.52 -14.86
N HIS A 414 15.91 20.30 -14.50
CA HIS A 414 16.96 19.80 -13.60
C HIS A 414 16.48 19.69 -12.15
N MET A 415 15.81 20.75 -11.67
CA MET A 415 15.28 20.85 -10.33
C MET A 415 14.23 21.96 -10.22
N GLN A 416 13.44 21.93 -9.15
CA GLN A 416 12.51 22.99 -8.78
C GLN A 416 12.30 23.00 -7.25
N GLY A 417 11.57 23.98 -6.72
CA GLY A 417 11.21 24.06 -5.30
C GLY A 417 10.30 22.92 -4.85
N THR A 418 10.47 22.44 -3.62
CA THR A 418 9.73 21.28 -3.10
C THR A 418 8.35 21.61 -2.50
N GLY A 419 7.79 22.78 -2.81
CA GLY A 419 6.47 23.21 -2.38
C GLY A 419 5.32 22.55 -3.15
N LEU A 420 5.61 21.96 -4.30
CA LEU A 420 4.72 21.07 -5.04
C LEU A 420 5.54 20.00 -5.73
N MET A 421 5.22 18.73 -5.50
CA MET A 421 5.85 17.56 -6.12
C MET A 421 4.86 16.41 -6.21
N ALA A 422 4.86 15.70 -7.33
CA ALA A 422 4.06 14.49 -7.49
C ALA A 422 4.86 13.34 -8.09
N CYS A 423 4.58 12.12 -7.66
CA CYS A 423 5.13 10.92 -8.29
C CYS A 423 4.29 9.70 -7.92
N ARG A 424 4.62 8.57 -8.55
CA ARG A 424 4.15 7.25 -8.10
C ARG A 424 4.80 6.94 -6.75
N LYS A 425 4.02 6.49 -5.77
CA LYS A 425 4.48 6.15 -4.41
C LYS A 425 5.70 5.22 -4.44
N GLU A 426 5.65 4.18 -5.26
CA GLU A 426 6.75 3.20 -5.36
C GLU A 426 8.01 3.75 -6.03
N ALA A 427 7.90 4.82 -6.81
CA ALA A 427 9.04 5.50 -7.41
C ALA A 427 9.76 6.42 -6.42
N TRP A 428 9.18 6.72 -5.25
CA TRP A 428 9.74 7.67 -4.29
C TRP A 428 11.02 7.13 -3.61
N PRO A 429 12.21 7.73 -3.89
CA PRO A 429 13.48 7.24 -3.34
C PRO A 429 13.67 7.66 -1.88
N GLY A 430 12.98 8.71 -1.43
CA GLY A 430 12.98 9.21 -0.07
C GLY A 430 14.04 10.26 0.27
N PHE A 431 13.74 11.03 1.32
CA PHE A 431 14.71 11.97 1.91
C PHE A 431 15.68 11.26 2.86
N ASN A 432 16.83 11.87 3.12
CA ASN A 432 17.73 11.34 4.14
C ASN A 432 17.07 11.44 5.52
N PRO A 433 16.98 10.34 6.29
CA PRO A 433 16.31 10.32 7.60
C PRO A 433 17.00 11.19 8.66
N ARG A 434 18.22 11.67 8.37
CA ARG A 434 19.01 12.54 9.24
C ARG A 434 18.73 14.02 9.00
N PHE A 435 17.98 14.42 7.98
CA PHE A 435 17.65 15.83 7.75
C PHE A 435 16.85 16.41 8.93
N ARG A 436 17.19 17.62 9.34
CA ARG A 436 16.56 18.34 10.47
C ARG A 436 16.32 19.80 10.09
N GLY A 437 15.32 20.43 10.69
CA GLY A 437 15.02 21.85 10.43
C GLY A 437 14.72 22.13 8.96
N PHE A 438 15.20 23.27 8.46
CA PHE A 438 14.85 23.82 7.15
C PHE A 438 15.98 23.74 6.11
N GLY A 439 15.64 23.25 4.92
CA GLY A 439 16.48 23.32 3.72
C GLY A 439 17.31 22.07 3.44
N GLY A 440 17.80 21.96 2.19
CA GLY A 440 18.57 20.81 1.69
C GLY A 440 17.76 19.82 0.84
N GLU A 441 16.45 20.03 0.69
CA GLU A 441 15.57 19.16 -0.09
C GLU A 441 15.63 19.46 -1.60
N GLU A 442 15.65 20.75 -1.97
CA GLU A 442 15.76 21.19 -3.37
C GLU A 442 17.08 20.72 -4.00
N GLY A 443 17.02 20.29 -5.26
CA GLY A 443 18.16 19.69 -5.96
C GLY A 443 18.50 18.28 -5.50
N TYR A 444 18.52 18.03 -4.19
CA TYR A 444 18.84 16.72 -3.60
C TYR A 444 17.87 15.62 -4.05
N ILE A 445 16.54 15.83 -3.87
CA ILE A 445 15.57 14.78 -4.24
C ILE A 445 15.54 14.54 -5.75
N HIS A 446 15.71 15.59 -6.54
CA HIS A 446 15.76 15.55 -8.01
C HIS A 446 16.94 14.72 -8.50
N GLU A 447 18.12 14.91 -7.88
CA GLU A 447 19.28 14.09 -8.18
C GLU A 447 19.06 12.63 -7.76
N LYS A 448 18.37 12.34 -6.66
CA LYS A 448 18.03 10.94 -6.30
C LYS A 448 17.16 10.26 -7.36
N PHE A 449 16.16 10.97 -7.91
CA PHE A 449 15.38 10.45 -9.05
C PHE A 449 16.28 10.21 -10.26
N LYS A 450 17.18 11.15 -10.58
CA LYS A 450 18.13 11.03 -11.69
C LYS A 450 19.10 9.85 -11.53
N GLN A 451 19.69 9.67 -10.35
CA GLN A 451 20.58 8.55 -10.03
C GLN A 451 19.86 7.19 -10.08
N ALA A 452 18.54 7.19 -9.83
CA ALA A 452 17.68 6.03 -10.03
C ALA A 452 17.22 5.84 -11.50
N GLY A 453 17.77 6.58 -12.46
CA GLY A 453 17.46 6.48 -13.89
C GLY A 453 16.14 7.15 -14.30
N SER A 454 15.55 7.97 -13.43
CA SER A 454 14.29 8.69 -13.66
C SER A 454 14.53 10.17 -13.95
N LYS A 455 13.47 10.90 -14.33
CA LYS A 455 13.54 12.32 -14.69
C LYS A 455 12.71 13.18 -13.76
N THR A 456 13.02 14.47 -13.72
CA THR A 456 12.09 15.49 -13.20
C THR A 456 11.41 16.18 -14.39
N ILE A 457 10.08 16.17 -14.40
CA ILE A 457 9.26 16.68 -15.50
C ILE A 457 8.41 17.85 -15.00
N CYS A 458 8.53 18.99 -15.66
CA CYS A 458 7.61 20.10 -15.52
C CYS A 458 6.33 19.80 -16.32
N LEU A 459 5.18 19.92 -15.66
CA LEU A 459 3.83 19.84 -16.22
C LEU A 459 3.29 21.28 -16.31
N PRO A 460 3.28 21.91 -17.49
CA PRO A 460 2.91 23.34 -17.63
C PRO A 460 1.52 23.69 -17.09
N PHE A 461 0.61 22.71 -17.03
CA PHE A 461 -0.74 22.85 -16.52
C PHE A 461 -0.88 22.75 -15.01
N LEU A 462 0.12 22.20 -14.32
CA LEU A 462 0.07 22.00 -12.87
C LEU A 462 0.49 23.29 -12.16
N ARG A 463 -0.20 24.38 -12.48
CA ARG A 463 0.11 25.72 -11.98
C ARG A 463 -0.36 25.88 -10.56
N TRP A 464 0.48 26.51 -9.75
CA TRP A 464 0.24 26.65 -8.32
C TRP A 464 0.75 27.98 -7.80
N ILE A 465 0.05 28.52 -6.81
CA ILE A 465 0.42 29.75 -6.10
C ILE A 465 0.88 29.34 -4.71
N HIS A 466 1.92 30.00 -4.22
CA HIS A 466 2.44 29.80 -2.87
C HIS A 466 2.36 31.09 -2.08
N ARG A 467 1.78 31.03 -0.88
CA ARG A 467 1.80 32.15 0.05
C ARG A 467 3.17 32.25 0.74
N PHE A 468 4.10 32.98 0.13
CA PHE A 468 5.40 33.29 0.75
C PHE A 468 5.29 34.25 1.94
N GLY A 469 4.34 35.18 1.88
CA GLY A 469 4.11 36.18 2.92
C GLY A 469 3.68 35.53 4.24
N ARG A 470 4.37 35.89 5.33
CA ARG A 470 4.08 35.44 6.70
C ARG A 470 4.06 36.65 7.62
N PRO A 471 2.88 37.26 7.85
CA PRO A 471 2.77 38.47 8.67
C PRO A 471 3.39 38.32 10.06
N ASP A 472 3.23 37.16 10.69
CA ASP A 472 3.77 36.87 12.02
C ASP A 472 5.12 36.13 12.00
N GLY A 473 5.81 36.15 10.87
CA GLY A 473 7.06 35.43 10.63
C GLY A 473 6.90 33.90 10.54
N PRO A 474 7.99 33.17 10.23
CA PRO A 474 8.01 31.73 10.30
C PRO A 474 7.87 31.25 11.77
N LYS A 475 6.98 30.29 12.02
CA LYS A 475 6.78 29.71 13.36
C LYS A 475 7.75 28.57 13.69
N TYR A 476 8.39 28.00 12.67
CA TYR A 476 9.40 26.96 12.84
C TYR A 476 10.81 27.55 12.99
N ARG A 477 11.69 26.77 13.60
CA ARG A 477 13.12 27.07 13.70
C ARG A 477 13.77 27.09 12.31
N ASN A 478 14.46 28.18 11.99
CA ASN A 478 15.19 28.34 10.73
C ASN A 478 16.58 28.92 11.01
N ASP A 479 17.55 28.04 11.24
CA ASP A 479 18.94 28.44 11.50
C ASP A 479 19.91 27.92 10.43
N TRP A 480 21.11 28.49 10.46
CA TRP A 480 22.17 28.16 9.50
C TRP A 480 22.77 26.78 9.72
N ARG A 481 22.83 26.30 10.97
CA ARG A 481 23.46 25.02 11.30
C ARG A 481 22.67 23.89 10.67
N ASP A 482 21.36 23.85 10.85
CA ASP A 482 20.48 22.81 10.28
C ASP A 482 20.60 22.76 8.76
N ARG A 483 20.61 23.92 8.11
CA ARG A 483 20.68 24.00 6.66
C ARG A 483 22.02 23.54 6.10
N ILE A 484 23.13 24.06 6.64
CA ILE A 484 24.48 23.67 6.23
C ILE A 484 24.68 22.16 6.45
N ARG A 485 24.21 21.66 7.60
CA ARG A 485 24.27 20.24 7.96
C ARG A 485 23.51 19.37 6.95
N ASN A 486 22.28 19.73 6.60
CA ASN A 486 21.51 18.99 5.61
C ASN A 486 22.19 18.97 4.24
N TYR A 487 22.81 20.08 3.81
CA TYR A 487 23.59 20.10 2.57
C TYR A 487 24.79 19.16 2.61
N TYR A 488 25.58 19.14 3.69
CA TYR A 488 26.68 18.17 3.80
C TYR A 488 26.18 16.72 3.77
N ILE A 489 25.11 16.41 4.50
CA ILE A 489 24.53 15.06 4.51
C ILE A 489 24.07 14.68 3.10
N GLY A 490 23.31 15.56 2.45
CA GLY A 490 22.76 15.33 1.13
C GLY A 490 23.83 15.18 0.06
N PHE A 491 24.82 16.08 0.04
CA PHE A 491 25.93 16.02 -0.93
C PHE A 491 26.79 14.78 -0.73
N ARG A 492 27.09 14.41 0.52
CA ARG A 492 27.84 13.16 0.80
C ARG A 492 27.05 11.92 0.36
N GLU A 493 25.75 11.85 0.61
CA GLU A 493 24.92 10.73 0.15
C GLU A 493 24.89 10.63 -1.38
N LEU A 494 24.84 11.77 -2.07
CA LEU A 494 24.83 11.86 -3.53
C LEU A 494 26.23 11.68 -4.17
N ASN A 495 27.29 11.55 -3.37
CA ASN A 495 28.69 11.59 -3.81
C ASN A 495 29.05 12.87 -4.59
N TRP A 496 28.50 14.01 -4.18
CA TRP A 496 28.82 15.33 -4.72
C TRP A 496 29.95 16.01 -3.94
N ASP A 497 30.68 16.89 -4.63
CA ASP A 497 31.70 17.72 -4.00
C ASP A 497 31.07 18.73 -3.03
N CYS A 498 31.51 18.71 -1.77
CA CYS A 498 31.06 19.62 -0.73
C CYS A 498 31.75 20.99 -0.78
N SER A 499 32.82 21.18 -1.56
CA SER A 499 33.55 22.46 -1.64
C SER A 499 32.67 23.68 -2.01
N PRO A 500 31.61 23.56 -2.85
CA PRO A 500 30.72 24.68 -3.13
C PRO A 500 29.90 25.13 -1.91
N ILE A 501 29.61 24.23 -0.96
CA ILE A 501 28.97 24.57 0.32
C ILE A 501 29.91 25.46 1.12
N ASP A 502 31.19 25.06 1.21
CA ASP A 502 32.23 25.80 1.96
C ASP A 502 32.41 27.21 1.40
N ALA A 503 32.51 27.33 0.07
CA ALA A 503 32.66 28.62 -0.61
C ALA A 503 31.46 29.53 -0.34
N HIS A 504 30.24 29.03 -0.58
CA HIS A 504 29.01 29.83 -0.45
C HIS A 504 28.75 30.32 0.98
N PHE A 505 28.88 29.45 1.97
CA PHE A 505 28.61 29.85 3.35
C PHE A 505 29.75 30.64 3.99
N THR A 506 30.99 30.50 3.50
CA THR A 506 32.08 31.41 3.85
C THR A 506 31.79 32.82 3.36
N GLU A 507 31.35 32.97 2.10
CA GLU A 507 30.95 34.26 1.54
C GLU A 507 29.77 34.87 2.29
N LEU A 508 28.74 34.07 2.57
CA LEU A 508 27.48 34.54 3.16
C LEU A 508 27.59 34.89 4.65
N LEU A 509 28.31 34.10 5.44
CA LEU A 509 28.35 34.23 6.91
C LEU A 509 29.66 34.83 7.44
N GLY A 510 30.68 34.89 6.61
CA GLY A 510 32.06 35.16 7.01
C GLY A 510 32.76 33.92 7.57
N ILE A 511 34.05 33.81 7.29
CA ILE A 511 34.89 32.63 7.57
C ILE A 511 34.85 32.18 9.04
N GLN A 512 34.87 33.11 10.00
CA GLN A 512 34.91 32.78 11.43
C GLN A 512 33.62 32.08 11.89
N LYS A 513 32.47 32.69 11.56
CA LYS A 513 31.16 32.15 11.94
C LYS A 513 30.89 30.83 11.23
N PHE A 514 31.21 30.75 9.94
CA PHE A 514 31.05 29.52 9.18
C PHE A 514 31.94 28.39 9.73
N ASN A 515 33.22 28.65 10.00
CA ASN A 515 34.14 27.62 10.52
C ASN A 515 33.69 27.06 11.87
N SER A 516 33.15 27.88 12.77
CA SER A 516 32.59 27.40 14.04
C SER A 516 31.45 26.40 13.80
N ILE A 517 30.49 26.75 12.94
CA ILE A 517 29.35 25.89 12.61
C ILE A 517 29.82 24.62 11.89
N ARG A 518 30.73 24.78 10.93
CA ARG A 518 31.29 23.67 10.14
C ARG A 518 32.03 22.66 11.02
N GLN A 519 32.84 23.12 11.97
CA GLN A 519 33.55 22.23 12.88
C GLN A 519 32.60 21.36 13.70
N GLU A 520 31.54 21.95 14.28
CA GLU A 520 30.51 21.19 14.99
C GLU A 520 29.84 20.15 14.08
N ILE A 521 29.53 20.52 12.84
CA ILE A 521 28.91 19.63 11.87
C ILE A 521 29.87 18.50 11.48
N LEU A 522 31.16 18.77 11.22
CA LEU A 522 32.11 17.73 10.85
C LEU A 522 32.33 16.72 11.98
N ILE A 523 32.43 17.19 13.23
CA ILE A 523 32.49 16.31 14.41
C ILE A 523 31.23 15.44 14.49
N GLU A 524 30.06 16.04 14.26
CA GLU A 524 28.81 15.28 14.23
C GLU A 524 28.84 14.24 13.10
N LEU A 525 29.29 14.60 11.91
CA LEU A 525 29.32 13.74 10.73
C LEU A 525 30.31 12.56 10.83
N GLU A 526 31.35 12.69 11.64
CA GLU A 526 32.33 11.63 11.94
C GLU A 526 31.88 10.72 13.08
N ASN A 527 30.80 11.08 13.78
CA ASN A 527 30.30 10.33 14.91
C ASN A 527 29.75 8.94 14.48
N PRO A 528 30.17 7.84 15.13
CA PRO A 528 29.82 6.48 14.69
C PRO A 528 28.32 6.20 14.78
N PHE A 529 27.58 6.92 15.64
CA PHE A 529 26.14 6.80 15.73
C PHE A 529 25.41 7.20 14.43
N LEU A 530 25.99 8.07 13.60
CA LEU A 530 25.41 8.43 12.31
C LEU A 530 25.42 7.29 11.29
N TYR A 531 26.12 6.19 11.55
CA TYR A 531 25.97 5.00 10.74
C TYR A 531 24.52 4.50 10.74
N PHE A 532 23.77 4.68 11.84
CA PHE A 532 22.38 4.26 11.93
C PHE A 532 21.43 5.31 11.33
N ASP A 533 20.42 4.86 10.58
CA ASP A 533 19.44 5.74 9.94
C ASP A 533 18.44 6.33 10.94
N ALA A 534 18.15 5.57 12.00
CA ALA A 534 17.38 6.03 13.14
C ALA A 534 17.93 5.44 14.44
N ILE A 535 17.88 6.25 15.49
CA ILE A 535 18.30 5.88 16.83
C ILE A 535 17.10 6.08 17.75
N PHE A 536 16.62 5.00 18.36
CA PHE A 536 15.47 5.01 19.24
C PHE A 536 15.92 4.90 20.69
N PHE A 537 15.29 5.66 21.57
CA PHE A 537 15.41 5.48 23.00
C PHE A 537 14.04 5.20 23.59
N ILE A 538 13.86 3.98 24.10
CA ILE A 538 12.61 3.54 24.73
C ILE A 538 12.71 3.91 26.22
N THR A 539 11.89 4.85 26.66
CA THR A 539 11.84 5.29 28.06
C THR A 539 10.48 5.87 28.43
N ASP A 540 10.06 5.72 29.68
CA ASP A 540 8.86 6.38 30.21
C ASP A 540 9.12 7.82 30.64
N ASN A 541 10.37 8.11 31.01
CA ASN A 541 10.76 9.44 31.43
C ASN A 541 12.21 9.73 31.04
N MET A 542 12.47 10.95 30.58
CA MET A 542 13.82 11.38 30.27
C MET A 542 14.46 11.94 31.53
N GLU A 543 15.45 11.23 32.08
CA GLU A 543 16.25 11.75 33.19
C GLU A 543 17.26 12.78 32.66
N ASP A 544 17.34 13.95 33.31
CA ASP A 544 18.29 15.03 32.95
C ASP A 544 19.72 14.52 32.75
N LYS A 545 20.13 13.54 33.57
CA LYS A 545 21.46 12.91 33.47
C LYS A 545 21.65 12.18 32.14
N VAL A 546 20.65 11.44 31.68
CA VAL A 546 20.72 10.72 30.40
C VAL A 546 20.76 11.70 29.24
N GLU A 547 20.02 12.81 29.35
CA GLU A 547 19.99 13.84 28.32
C GLU A 547 21.34 14.55 28.22
N GLN A 548 21.94 14.89 29.35
CA GLN A 548 23.29 15.43 29.44
C GLN A 548 24.32 14.48 28.81
N VAL A 549 24.19 13.16 29.03
CA VAL A 549 25.09 12.21 28.38
C VAL A 549 24.86 12.22 26.87
N PHE A 550 23.64 12.14 26.35
CA PHE A 550 23.39 12.24 24.90
C PHE A 550 23.92 13.55 24.29
N ARG A 551 23.84 14.67 25.03
CA ARG A 551 24.47 15.94 24.62
C ARG A 551 25.99 15.83 24.57
N SER A 552 26.61 15.23 25.60
CA SER A 552 28.07 15.03 25.65
C SER A 552 28.59 14.10 24.55
N LEU A 553 27.75 13.13 24.13
CA LEU A 553 28.03 12.23 23.02
C LEU A 553 27.78 12.87 21.65
N GLY A 554 27.17 14.06 21.61
CA GLY A 554 26.82 14.77 20.37
C GLY A 554 25.66 14.15 19.59
N ILE A 555 24.88 13.24 20.21
CA ILE A 555 23.84 12.47 19.52
C ILE A 555 22.41 12.83 19.92
N LEU A 556 22.22 13.72 20.90
CA LEU A 556 20.87 14.11 21.35
C LEU A 556 19.93 14.46 20.17
N PRO A 557 20.33 15.24 19.15
CA PRO A 557 19.45 15.57 18.01
C PRO A 557 19.08 14.38 17.10
N LEU A 558 19.77 13.25 17.25
CA LEU A 558 19.56 12.01 16.49
C LEU A 558 18.61 11.05 17.20
N ILE A 559 18.41 11.20 18.51
CA ILE A 559 17.57 10.33 19.33
C ILE A 559 16.09 10.60 19.03
N ARG A 560 15.35 9.52 18.77
CA ARG A 560 13.90 9.48 18.69
C ARG A 560 13.36 8.84 19.96
N PHE A 561 12.60 9.60 20.72
CA PHE A 561 12.05 9.15 22.00
C PHE A 561 10.77 8.36 21.77
N ILE A 562 10.69 7.18 22.35
CA ILE A 562 9.53 6.30 22.29
C ILE A 562 9.09 6.01 23.73
N SER A 563 7.83 6.32 24.03
CA SER A 563 7.22 5.98 25.32
C SER A 563 7.09 4.46 25.45
N SER A 564 7.40 3.90 26.61
CA SER A 564 7.30 2.45 26.81
C SER A 564 5.85 1.95 26.89
N ASP A 565 4.89 2.83 27.21
CA ASP A 565 3.45 2.55 27.18
C ASP A 565 2.83 2.67 25.77
N GLY A 566 3.61 3.08 24.76
CA GLY A 566 3.14 3.27 23.39
C GLY A 566 3.08 1.99 22.54
N HIS A 567 2.32 2.04 21.44
CA HIS A 567 2.21 0.96 20.44
C HIS A 567 3.50 0.65 19.63
N LEU A 568 4.65 1.23 20.00
CA LEU A 568 5.95 1.07 19.33
C LEU A 568 7.05 0.68 20.34
N ASN A 569 6.71 -0.04 21.42
CA ASN A 569 7.64 -0.32 22.52
C ASN A 569 8.48 -1.59 22.33
N SER A 570 8.20 -2.38 21.30
CA SER A 570 8.95 -3.60 20.99
C SER A 570 9.95 -3.38 19.85
N ILE A 571 11.06 -4.12 19.88
CA ILE A 571 12.04 -4.14 18.77
C ILE A 571 11.34 -4.51 17.46
N ARG A 572 10.34 -5.37 17.53
CA ARG A 572 9.56 -5.84 16.38
C ARG A 572 8.76 -4.71 15.72
N GLU A 573 8.04 -3.92 16.51
CA GLU A 573 7.28 -2.77 16.02
C GLU A 573 8.21 -1.70 15.44
N LEU A 574 9.37 -1.47 16.08
CA LEU A 574 10.40 -0.60 15.53
C LEU A 574 10.97 -1.13 14.21
N CYS A 575 11.12 -2.45 14.05
CA CYS A 575 11.53 -3.06 12.78
C CYS A 575 10.45 -2.92 11.68
N GLN A 576 9.17 -3.05 12.03
CA GLN A 576 8.06 -2.81 11.10
C GLN A 576 8.05 -1.35 10.62
N MET A 577 8.21 -0.41 11.55
CA MET A 577 8.31 1.00 11.22
C MET A 577 9.55 1.32 10.39
N ALA A 578 10.70 0.75 10.76
CA ALA A 578 11.96 0.91 10.02
C ALA A 578 11.81 0.39 8.58
N LEU A 579 11.13 -0.74 8.37
CA LEU A 579 10.83 -1.25 7.03
C LEU A 579 9.91 -0.30 6.26
N LYS A 580 8.83 0.17 6.90
CA LYS A 580 7.88 1.14 6.31
C LYS A 580 8.57 2.42 5.85
N TYR A 581 9.50 2.94 6.65
CA TYR A 581 10.27 4.14 6.35
C TYR A 581 11.57 3.88 5.58
N LYS A 582 11.81 2.62 5.15
CA LYS A 582 13.00 2.16 4.41
C LYS A 582 14.33 2.52 5.08
N TYR A 583 14.38 2.48 6.41
CA TYR A 583 15.64 2.56 7.14
C TYR A 583 16.46 1.30 6.87
N ARG A 584 17.77 1.45 6.65
CA ARG A 584 18.68 0.33 6.38
C ARG A 584 19.17 -0.32 7.67
N GLN A 585 19.41 0.50 8.69
CA GLN A 585 19.84 0.06 10.01
C GLN A 585 19.30 1.00 11.09
N ILE A 586 18.93 0.43 12.23
CA ILE A 586 18.46 1.16 13.40
C ILE A 586 19.28 0.76 14.63
N LEU A 587 19.38 1.67 15.58
CA LEU A 587 19.95 1.43 16.90
C LEU A 587 18.88 1.71 17.96
N VAL A 588 18.70 0.80 18.91
CA VAL A 588 17.66 0.90 19.94
C VAL A 588 18.32 0.84 21.32
N PHE A 589 18.17 1.92 22.07
CA PHE A 589 18.56 2.01 23.48
C PHE A 589 17.39 1.57 24.37
N ARG A 590 17.61 0.53 25.18
CA ARG A 590 16.66 0.06 26.22
C ARG A 590 17.18 0.25 27.64
N ASP A 591 18.50 0.37 27.80
CA ASP A 591 19.12 0.51 29.12
C ASP A 591 20.00 1.75 29.17
N LYS A 592 19.60 2.69 30.03
CA LYS A 592 20.32 3.95 30.24
C LYS A 592 21.72 3.78 30.82
N ARG A 593 22.02 2.65 31.48
CA ARG A 593 23.34 2.37 32.11
C ARG A 593 24.45 2.20 31.08
N LEU A 594 24.10 1.82 29.85
CA LEU A 594 25.05 1.62 28.76
C LEU A 594 25.35 2.91 27.97
N ILE A 595 24.67 4.01 28.29
CA ILE A 595 24.87 5.30 27.64
C ILE A 595 26.04 6.01 28.33
N CYS A 596 27.25 5.87 27.78
CA CYS A 596 28.46 6.51 28.30
C CYS A 596 29.52 6.71 27.19
N ALA A 597 30.60 7.44 27.48
CA ALA A 597 31.66 7.74 26.49
C ALA A 597 32.32 6.48 25.89
N ALA A 598 32.51 5.44 26.70
CA ALA A 598 33.11 4.18 26.25
C ALA A 598 32.28 3.47 25.16
N LEU A 599 30.97 3.76 25.05
CA LEU A 599 30.12 3.23 23.99
C LEU A 599 30.54 3.77 22.62
N THR A 600 30.93 5.05 22.54
CA THR A 600 31.39 5.66 21.27
C THR A 600 32.65 4.97 20.77
N ASP A 601 33.64 4.77 21.65
CA ASP A 601 34.90 4.09 21.33
C ASP A 601 34.66 2.64 20.89
N HIS A 602 33.71 1.97 21.55
CA HIS A 602 33.31 0.62 21.18
C HIS A 602 32.63 0.57 19.81
N LEU A 603 31.75 1.54 19.51
CA LEU A 603 31.09 1.62 18.22
C LEU A 603 32.07 1.88 17.07
N TYR A 604 33.11 2.71 17.25
CA TYR A 604 34.15 2.86 16.21
C TYR A 604 34.76 1.51 15.81
N LYS A 605 35.18 0.71 16.80
CA LYS A 605 35.74 -0.63 16.57
C LYS A 605 34.72 -1.58 15.95
N LEU A 606 33.46 -1.52 16.41
CA LEU A 606 32.39 -2.35 15.86
C LEU A 606 32.13 -2.02 14.40
N LEU A 607 32.14 -0.73 14.03
CA LEU A 607 31.89 -0.27 12.67
C LEU A 607 32.96 -0.74 11.68
N GLU A 608 34.25 -0.74 12.06
CA GLU A 608 35.33 -1.31 11.23
C GLU A 608 35.03 -2.77 10.83
N TYR A 609 34.43 -3.53 11.75
CA TYR A 609 34.01 -4.90 11.50
C TYR A 609 32.73 -4.97 10.65
N ILE A 610 31.64 -4.31 11.08
CA ILE A 610 30.31 -4.52 10.47
C ILE A 610 30.12 -3.82 9.13
N GLN A 611 31.00 -2.87 8.77
CA GLN A 611 31.02 -2.28 7.43
C GLN A 611 31.58 -3.23 6.37
N THR A 612 32.41 -4.20 6.77
CA THR A 612 33.06 -5.16 5.87
C THR A 612 32.48 -6.58 5.98
N ASN A 613 31.70 -6.85 7.02
CA ASN A 613 31.12 -8.17 7.30
C ASN A 613 29.59 -8.13 7.27
N ARG A 614 28.96 -9.25 6.89
CA ARG A 614 27.50 -9.38 6.97
C ARG A 614 27.06 -9.48 8.42
N TRP A 615 26.01 -8.76 8.77
CA TRP A 615 25.38 -8.82 10.08
C TRP A 615 23.88 -8.59 9.96
N ARG A 616 23.12 -9.06 10.95
CA ARG A 616 21.66 -8.87 11.00
C ARG A 616 21.21 -8.18 12.27
N LYS A 617 21.74 -8.64 13.40
CA LYS A 617 21.39 -8.16 14.73
C LYS A 617 22.62 -8.18 15.63
N ILE A 618 22.78 -7.13 16.42
CA ILE A 618 23.89 -7.00 17.35
C ILE A 618 23.33 -6.55 18.68
N TYR A 619 23.70 -7.27 19.74
CA TYR A 619 23.45 -6.86 21.11
C TYR A 619 24.72 -6.23 21.65
N ILE A 620 24.61 -5.01 22.17
CA ILE A 620 25.72 -4.23 22.72
C ILE A 620 25.46 -4.04 24.21
N GLY A 621 26.43 -4.44 25.01
CA GLY A 621 26.44 -4.35 26.47
C GLY A 621 25.94 -5.62 27.18
N ASN A 622 26.60 -5.95 28.29
CA ASN A 622 26.14 -6.94 29.27
C ASN A 622 25.72 -6.23 30.55
N ALA A 623 24.41 -6.17 30.81
CA ALA A 623 23.85 -5.45 31.94
C ALA A 623 24.15 -6.08 33.31
N GLU A 624 24.50 -7.36 33.37
CA GLU A 624 24.88 -8.02 34.63
C GLU A 624 26.29 -7.61 35.10
N LYS A 625 27.15 -7.19 34.16
CA LYS A 625 28.56 -6.85 34.43
C LYS A 625 28.91 -5.37 34.22
N GLY A 626 28.04 -4.58 33.59
CA GLY A 626 28.34 -3.20 33.21
C GLY A 626 29.42 -3.08 32.13
N GLU A 627 29.72 -4.17 31.43
CA GLU A 627 30.76 -4.24 30.39
C GLU A 627 30.15 -3.95 29.01
N ILE A 628 30.82 -3.11 28.22
CA ILE A 628 30.46 -2.86 26.82
C ILE A 628 31.14 -3.92 25.96
N THR A 629 30.38 -4.95 25.60
CA THR A 629 30.78 -6.02 24.66
C THR A 629 29.71 -6.17 23.59
N SER A 630 30.05 -6.72 22.42
CA SER A 630 29.09 -6.96 21.34
C SER A 630 28.96 -8.45 21.03
N THR A 631 27.72 -8.92 20.93
CA THR A 631 27.40 -10.25 20.41
C THR A 631 26.70 -10.09 19.07
N LEU A 632 27.32 -10.61 18.00
CA LEU A 632 26.81 -10.53 16.64
C LEU A 632 26.05 -11.81 16.28
N TYR A 633 24.95 -11.65 15.54
CA TYR A 633 24.16 -12.74 15.00
C TYR A 633 24.16 -12.67 13.46
N ASP A 634 24.67 -13.72 12.81
CA ASP A 634 24.66 -13.94 11.36
C ASP A 634 23.95 -15.25 10.98
N ASP A 635 23.81 -15.52 9.68
CA ASP A 635 23.09 -16.68 9.12
C ASP A 635 23.62 -18.06 9.56
N SER A 636 24.84 -18.14 10.10
CA SER A 636 25.56 -19.41 10.18
C SER A 636 25.53 -20.08 11.55
N THR A 637 25.22 -19.36 12.63
CA THR A 637 25.25 -19.94 13.97
C THR A 637 24.38 -19.17 14.95
N ILE A 638 23.52 -19.91 15.65
CA ILE A 638 22.94 -19.67 17.00
C ILE A 638 21.40 -19.69 17.00
N LYS A 639 20.86 -20.70 17.73
CA LYS A 639 19.49 -20.73 18.22
C LYS A 639 19.29 -19.56 19.19
N PHE A 640 18.22 -18.80 19.02
CA PHE A 640 17.80 -17.72 19.92
C PHE A 640 17.88 -18.18 21.37
N ASP A 641 18.87 -17.69 22.11
CA ASP A 641 18.81 -17.76 23.56
C ASP A 641 17.98 -16.58 24.04
N HIS A 642 16.74 -16.85 24.42
CA HIS A 642 15.84 -15.90 25.05
C HIS A 642 16.35 -15.41 26.42
N SER A 643 17.52 -15.86 26.88
CA SER A 643 18.18 -15.43 28.11
C SER A 643 18.85 -14.06 28.04
N HIS A 644 19.09 -13.46 26.86
CA HIS A 644 19.52 -12.07 26.73
C HIS A 644 18.35 -11.11 27.03
N LYS A 645 17.97 -11.08 28.31
CA LYS A 645 16.92 -10.26 28.91
C LYS A 645 17.21 -8.78 28.70
N GLU A 646 16.30 -8.10 28.00
CA GLU A 646 15.76 -6.76 28.28
C GLU A 646 16.68 -5.54 28.50
N SER A 647 18.01 -5.69 28.53
CA SER A 647 18.93 -4.73 29.13
C SER A 647 20.15 -4.36 28.25
N SER A 648 20.08 -4.67 26.96
CA SER A 648 21.12 -4.35 25.98
C SER A 648 20.69 -3.23 25.02
N ILE A 649 21.66 -2.51 24.48
CA ILE A 649 21.47 -1.73 23.25
C ILE A 649 21.40 -2.71 22.08
N VAL A 650 20.46 -2.51 21.15
CA VAL A 650 20.27 -3.43 20.02
C VAL A 650 20.42 -2.69 18.71
N ALA A 651 21.37 -3.13 17.88
CA ALA A 651 21.45 -2.70 16.49
C ALA A 651 20.78 -3.76 15.60
N VAL A 652 19.98 -3.31 14.63
CA VAL A 652 19.25 -4.20 13.73
C VAL A 652 19.35 -3.70 12.30
N HIS A 653 19.71 -4.60 11.39
CA HIS A 653 19.87 -4.33 9.96
C HIS A 653 18.62 -4.77 9.17
N HIS A 654 18.36 -4.15 8.01
CA HIS A 654 17.13 -4.36 7.24
C HIS A 654 16.83 -5.81 6.86
N SER A 655 17.86 -6.63 6.64
CA SER A 655 17.70 -8.06 6.37
C SER A 655 17.03 -8.80 7.52
N GLN A 656 17.19 -8.33 8.77
CA GLN A 656 16.50 -8.87 9.92
C GLN A 656 15.02 -8.43 9.98
N TYR A 657 14.69 -7.20 9.58
CA TYR A 657 13.30 -6.70 9.59
C TYR A 657 12.40 -7.61 8.75
N VAL A 658 12.90 -8.00 7.56
CA VAL A 658 12.19 -8.85 6.61
C VAL A 658 11.96 -10.26 7.18
N LEU A 659 12.87 -10.77 8.00
CA LEU A 659 12.77 -12.10 8.61
C LEU A 659 11.82 -12.14 9.80
N GLU A 660 11.88 -11.13 10.68
CA GLU A 660 10.96 -11.03 11.83
C GLU A 660 9.49 -10.97 11.37
N LEU A 661 9.22 -10.43 10.16
CA LEU A 661 7.88 -10.41 9.57
C LEU A 661 7.49 -11.70 8.84
N LYS A 662 8.45 -12.46 8.31
CA LYS A 662 8.17 -13.75 7.67
C LYS A 662 7.80 -14.85 8.68
N GLN A 663 8.34 -14.79 9.90
CA GLN A 663 8.03 -15.77 10.96
C GLN A 663 6.56 -15.73 11.43
N GLU A 664 5.86 -14.62 11.20
CA GLU A 664 4.44 -14.42 11.54
C GLU A 664 3.49 -15.29 10.70
N LYS A 665 3.84 -15.59 9.44
CA LYS A 665 3.05 -16.53 8.61
C LYS A 665 3.16 -17.98 9.08
N ASN A 666 4.23 -18.34 9.80
CA ASN A 666 4.48 -19.71 10.25
C ASN A 666 4.07 -19.96 11.72
N THR A 667 3.77 -18.92 12.50
CA THR A 667 3.37 -19.06 13.92
C THR A 667 1.86 -18.96 14.15
N LEU A 668 1.07 -18.61 13.13
CA LEU A 668 -0.39 -18.77 13.14
C LEU A 668 -0.84 -20.21 12.82
N SER A 669 0.10 -21.14 12.63
CA SER A 669 -0.14 -22.57 12.61
C SER A 669 0.43 -23.23 13.87
N LEU A 670 -0.49 -23.56 14.79
CA LEU A 670 -0.46 -24.51 15.91
C LEU A 670 -0.50 -23.90 17.33
N PRO A 671 -1.31 -24.47 18.25
CA PRO A 671 -2.16 -25.67 18.10
C PRO A 671 -3.53 -25.37 17.48
#